data_AF-A0A948W345-F1
#
_entry.id   AF-A0A948W345-F1
#
_cell.length_a   1.000
_cell.length_b   1.000
_cell.length_c   1.000
_cell.angle_alpha   90.00
_cell.angle_beta   90.00
_cell.angle_gamma   90.00
#
_symmetry.space_group_name_H-M   'P 1'
#
loop_
_entity.id
_entity.type
_entity.pdbx_description
1 polymer ?
#
loop_
_entity_poly.entity_id
_entity_poly.type
_entity_poly.pdbx_seq_one_letter_code
_entity_poly.pdbx_strand_id
1 'polypeptide(L)'
;MEARNGIRSIGRPEGGGPRRLLAVALIILLFALTLPALAAPPAAADDVRSFLADHQKIEGDGVHYLGFKLAPEADYPQAELAPKLEAGEDLPAAVDLSSQLPPIGDQGNQGSCVGWSTTYYYKTWSEKQEHTGWNLTNPYYQFSPSWTYNQINGGQDQGAYFPDAFTLLQNKGATDIAEFAYTDSNYTRQPTSAQNEAAKPYRIPSGWSAFWNQSTYGPFTNPNNIANAKAWLDQGKMLVMGIPIYNDFPNYGGNPARAYYDYNGSSGIAGGHGVCIVGYNDNANPGGADADHRGGFKMVNSWGYDWNGTSHGFVYLSYDFAKRYVWEAWSMGDLSGDGPSISSLNPASGAVGTSVQINGNNFGAQRRSARVTFNGTAATQVGFTNARVTATVPSGATSGPVVVYDWDGAASNGMNFTVGGSPPTGPSVTGVSPDQGVNIGPVNVSVSGSGFVSGCTVKLARGGSSDIDGTGVSFVSSSRVDCTFNLSGAAAGSWDVVVTNPDASAGTLSGGFTVTAPSQDFEPNDSLGEAYGPLRADVYYSSHVADPYDDDYYYTDVPAGTGVITIVLKSVPSGCDYDLYVYNQYGQQVASSINSDNLDELIEFHYPQAARYYLLVYPYEGYSTTDDYVLGFSYGSTQEAPSISGLSPSSGTRGSAVTILGSGFGASRGSSVVRFGSRVCASSDYLAWSSTSIRVKVPSGVGGRPQVTVTTGGGTSNGVAFSVIPQISTLSRSWGYPGTWVTVNGQGFGGWSSGVTKVYFGSRRATRYRSWSNNQVSVQVPSGVYGTVQVKVHTAGGKSAGKNFTIRRR
;
A
#
# COMPACT_ATOMS: atom_id res chain seq x y z
N MET A 1 -31.90 62.90 -36.94
CA MET A 1 -31.15 63.96 -37.66
C MET A 1 -29.73 63.45 -37.80
N GLU A 2 -29.07 63.40 -38.95
CA GLU A 2 -29.53 63.48 -40.35
C GLU A 2 -28.66 62.53 -41.20
N ALA A 3 -29.10 62.20 -42.42
CA ALA A 3 -28.31 61.42 -43.37
C ALA A 3 -27.89 62.27 -44.58
N ARG A 4 -26.65 62.10 -45.06
CA ARG A 4 -26.18 62.54 -46.39
C ARG A 4 -25.37 61.38 -46.97
N ASN A 5 -25.73 60.68 -48.05
CA ASN A 5 -26.24 61.01 -49.40
C ASN A 5 -25.21 61.68 -50.34
N GLY A 6 -24.94 61.01 -51.46
CA GLY A 6 -24.05 61.40 -52.57
C GLY A 6 -23.69 60.16 -53.43
N ILE A 7 -24.48 59.67 -54.40
CA ILE A 7 -24.80 60.21 -55.74
C ILE A 7 -23.58 60.09 -56.70
N ARG A 8 -23.63 59.44 -57.89
CA ARG A 8 -24.70 58.67 -58.59
C ARG A 8 -24.12 57.75 -59.71
N SER A 9 -25.01 56.97 -60.33
CA SER A 9 -24.98 56.30 -61.68
C SER A 9 -23.99 56.82 -62.74
N ILE A 10 -23.50 56.00 -63.68
CA ILE A 10 -24.15 55.48 -64.92
C ILE A 10 -23.41 54.19 -65.38
N GLY A 11 -23.99 53.16 -66.03
CA GLY A 11 -25.35 52.97 -66.55
C GLY A 11 -25.64 51.51 -67.02
N ARG A 12 -26.83 51.29 -67.58
CA ARG A 12 -27.41 50.04 -68.13
C ARG A 12 -27.62 50.22 -69.66
N PRO A 13 -28.22 49.31 -70.48
CA PRO A 13 -28.75 47.95 -70.25
C PRO A 13 -28.17 46.96 -71.33
N GLU A 14 -28.71 45.82 -71.80
CA GLU A 14 -29.63 44.74 -71.35
C GLU A 14 -29.38 43.49 -72.25
N GLY A 15 -29.98 42.32 -71.95
CA GLY A 15 -30.50 41.41 -73.00
C GLY A 15 -29.84 40.03 -73.19
N GLY A 16 -30.67 39.00 -73.46
CA GLY A 16 -30.24 37.70 -73.98
C GLY A 16 -30.47 36.48 -73.08
N GLY A 17 -31.71 35.97 -73.04
CA GLY A 17 -32.04 34.65 -72.46
C GLY A 17 -32.09 33.52 -73.52
N PRO A 18 -32.93 32.49 -73.33
CA PRO A 18 -32.45 31.28 -72.64
C PRO A 18 -32.78 29.97 -73.39
N ARG A 19 -32.10 28.86 -73.05
CA ARG A 19 -32.69 27.50 -73.14
C ARG A 19 -31.98 26.46 -72.27
N ARG A 20 -32.71 25.38 -72.01
CA ARG A 20 -32.32 24.24 -71.14
C ARG A 20 -31.65 23.16 -71.97
N LEU A 21 -30.78 22.36 -71.35
CA LEU A 21 -30.92 20.89 -71.29
C LEU A 21 -30.00 20.30 -70.21
N LEU A 22 -30.28 19.07 -69.79
CA LEU A 22 -29.53 18.35 -68.77
C LEU A 22 -28.45 17.44 -69.39
N ALA A 23 -27.54 16.99 -68.52
CA ALA A 23 -26.87 15.68 -68.52
C ALA A 23 -25.41 15.57 -69.03
N VAL A 24 -24.53 15.34 -68.03
CA VAL A 24 -23.54 14.24 -67.95
C VAL A 24 -22.18 14.36 -68.68
N ALA A 25 -21.16 14.37 -67.80
CA ALA A 25 -19.80 13.83 -67.93
C ALA A 25 -18.69 14.57 -68.71
N LEU A 26 -17.49 14.48 -68.11
CA LEU A 26 -16.12 14.67 -68.62
C LEU A 26 -15.79 15.98 -69.38
N ILE A 27 -14.92 16.79 -68.77
CA ILE A 27 -13.60 17.21 -69.33
C ILE A 27 -12.78 17.85 -68.20
N ILE A 28 -11.60 17.29 -67.91
CA ILE A 28 -10.47 18.00 -67.30
C ILE A 28 -9.23 17.51 -68.06
N LEU A 29 -8.67 18.35 -68.93
CA LEU A 29 -7.36 18.11 -69.52
C LEU A 29 -6.77 19.45 -70.06
N LEU A 30 -5.46 19.63 -69.86
CA LEU A 30 -4.60 20.59 -70.54
C LEU A 30 -4.96 22.09 -70.46
N PHE A 31 -4.48 22.73 -69.40
CA PHE A 31 -3.56 23.87 -69.57
C PHE A 31 -2.33 23.64 -68.66
N ALA A 32 -1.14 23.63 -69.26
CA ALA A 32 0.12 23.36 -68.57
C ALA A 32 1.28 23.99 -69.36
N LEU A 33 2.42 24.21 -68.67
CA LEU A 33 3.59 24.98 -69.12
C LEU A 33 3.30 26.50 -69.18
N THR A 34 4.13 27.39 -68.63
CA THR A 34 5.51 27.25 -68.13
C THR A 34 5.70 27.84 -66.73
N LEU A 35 6.42 27.11 -65.88
CA LEU A 35 7.14 27.59 -64.69
C LEU A 35 8.46 26.80 -64.62
N PRO A 36 9.56 27.37 -64.10
CA PRO A 36 10.80 26.62 -63.93
C PRO A 36 10.60 25.51 -62.89
N ALA A 37 11.12 24.32 -63.16
CA ALA A 37 11.07 23.23 -62.21
C ALA A 37 11.99 23.52 -61.02
N LEU A 38 11.42 23.76 -59.83
CA LEU A 38 12.10 23.33 -58.63
C LEU A 38 12.22 21.80 -58.73
N ALA A 39 13.44 21.27 -58.57
CA ALA A 39 13.62 19.85 -58.45
C ALA A 39 12.84 19.35 -57.22
N ALA A 40 11.95 18.38 -57.41
CA ALA A 40 11.40 17.64 -56.29
C ALA A 40 12.57 16.96 -55.55
N PRO A 41 12.57 16.94 -54.20
CA PRO A 41 13.57 16.16 -53.47
C PRO A 41 13.46 14.68 -53.90
N PRO A 42 14.60 13.95 -53.99
CA PRO A 42 14.58 12.52 -54.30
C PRO A 42 13.81 11.75 -53.20
N ALA A 43 13.45 10.50 -53.50
CA ALA A 43 12.64 9.65 -52.63
C ALA A 43 13.37 9.27 -51.32
N ALA A 44 13.30 10.15 -50.31
CA ALA A 44 14.07 10.03 -49.07
C ALA A 44 13.38 9.23 -47.95
N ALA A 45 12.06 8.98 -48.03
CA ALA A 45 11.30 8.44 -46.90
C ALA A 45 11.71 7.00 -46.48
N ASP A 46 12.02 6.14 -47.45
CA ASP A 46 12.46 4.77 -47.18
C ASP A 46 13.97 4.68 -46.88
N ASP A 47 14.77 5.57 -47.47
CA ASP A 47 16.23 5.59 -47.33
C ASP A 47 16.68 6.09 -45.95
N VAL A 48 16.00 7.11 -45.40
CA VAL A 48 16.23 7.64 -44.05
C VAL A 48 16.02 6.60 -42.96
N ARG A 49 15.09 5.66 -43.16
CA ARG A 49 14.87 4.53 -42.26
C ARG A 49 15.96 3.46 -42.37
N SER A 50 16.68 3.39 -43.48
CA SER A 50 17.88 2.54 -43.60
C SER A 50 19.07 3.18 -42.86
N PHE A 51 19.33 4.47 -43.10
CA PHE A 51 20.40 5.22 -42.46
C PHE A 51 20.31 5.21 -40.94
N LEU A 52 19.11 5.46 -40.38
CA LEU A 52 18.87 5.43 -38.93
C LEU A 52 18.79 4.01 -38.33
N ALA A 53 18.72 2.95 -39.14
CA ALA A 53 18.77 1.56 -38.67
C ALA A 53 20.21 1.04 -38.61
N ASP A 54 21.03 1.30 -39.63
CA ASP A 54 22.45 0.88 -39.64
C ASP A 54 23.29 1.61 -38.57
N HIS A 55 22.98 2.88 -38.28
CA HIS A 55 23.71 3.69 -37.30
C HIS A 55 23.12 3.61 -35.87
N GLN A 56 22.36 2.55 -35.54
CA GLN A 56 22.05 2.19 -34.14
C GLN A 56 23.20 1.41 -33.45
N LYS A 57 24.29 1.17 -34.16
CA LYS A 57 25.51 0.54 -33.62
C LYS A 57 26.14 1.40 -32.53
N ILE A 58 26.53 0.75 -31.43
CA ILE A 58 27.55 1.26 -30.51
C ILE A 58 28.91 0.91 -31.11
N GLU A 59 29.47 1.86 -31.85
CA GLU A 59 30.86 1.86 -32.29
C GLU A 59 31.47 3.21 -31.92
N GLY A 60 32.31 3.21 -30.88
CA GLY A 60 33.20 4.32 -30.54
C GLY A 60 34.59 4.12 -31.16
N ASP A 61 35.48 5.09 -30.99
CA ASP A 61 36.88 4.98 -31.44
C ASP A 61 37.77 4.09 -30.53
N GLY A 62 37.17 3.42 -29.55
CA GLY A 62 37.85 2.64 -28.51
C GLY A 62 38.14 3.43 -27.22
N VAL A 63 37.83 4.73 -27.18
CA VAL A 63 37.95 5.60 -25.99
C VAL A 63 36.65 6.35 -25.74
N HIS A 64 35.99 6.82 -26.79
CA HIS A 64 34.81 7.68 -26.76
C HIS A 64 33.58 6.94 -27.26
N TYR A 65 32.83 6.34 -26.33
CA TYR A 65 31.66 5.52 -26.65
C TYR A 65 30.41 6.35 -26.98
N LEU A 66 29.68 5.87 -27.99
CA LEU A 66 28.43 6.46 -28.50
C LEU A 66 27.26 5.56 -28.06
N GLY A 67 26.06 6.12 -27.88
CA GLY A 67 24.93 5.36 -27.31
C GLY A 67 23.61 6.10 -27.14
N PHE A 68 23.43 7.23 -27.83
CA PHE A 68 22.10 7.84 -27.96
C PHE A 68 21.39 7.24 -29.18
N LYS A 69 20.17 6.74 -28.96
CA LYS A 69 19.25 6.30 -30.02
C LYS A 69 18.18 7.37 -30.23
N LEU A 70 17.94 7.72 -31.49
CA LEU A 70 16.87 8.61 -31.90
C LEU A 70 15.52 7.91 -31.72
N ALA A 71 14.59 8.51 -30.96
CA ALA A 71 13.34 7.86 -30.62
C ALA A 71 12.37 7.77 -31.83
N PRO A 72 11.52 6.73 -31.93
CA PRO A 72 10.52 6.62 -32.99
C PRO A 72 9.48 7.75 -32.93
N GLU A 73 9.02 8.19 -34.11
CA GLU A 73 8.06 9.30 -34.27
C GLU A 73 6.73 9.06 -33.52
N ALA A 74 6.35 7.79 -33.34
CA ALA A 74 5.14 7.38 -32.63
C ALA A 74 5.24 7.46 -31.09
N ASP A 75 6.45 7.52 -30.53
CA ASP A 75 6.71 7.56 -29.09
C ASP A 75 6.85 9.00 -28.56
N TYR A 76 6.77 10.00 -29.45
CA TYR A 76 6.75 11.41 -29.07
C TYR A 76 5.36 11.86 -28.57
N PRO A 77 5.28 12.60 -27.44
CA PRO A 77 4.02 13.17 -26.99
C PRO A 77 3.48 14.19 -28.01
N GLN A 78 2.22 14.02 -28.42
CA GLN A 78 1.64 14.66 -29.61
C GLN A 78 1.67 16.19 -29.64
N ALA A 79 1.71 16.86 -28.48
CA ALA A 79 2.06 18.27 -28.36
C ALA A 79 2.36 18.66 -26.91
N GLU A 80 3.58 19.15 -26.65
CA GLU A 80 3.77 20.52 -26.15
C GLU A 80 5.23 20.94 -26.39
N LEU A 81 5.41 21.91 -27.28
CA LEU A 81 6.72 22.53 -27.53
C LEU A 81 7.12 23.36 -26.31
N ALA A 82 8.41 23.38 -26.01
CA ALA A 82 8.98 24.26 -24.98
C ALA A 82 8.57 25.74 -25.20
N PRO A 83 8.57 26.59 -24.14
CA PRO A 83 8.05 27.95 -24.22
C PRO A 83 8.62 28.75 -25.40
N LYS A 84 7.74 29.44 -26.10
CA LYS A 84 8.14 30.38 -27.15
C LYS A 84 8.66 31.65 -26.49
N LEU A 85 9.75 32.20 -27.03
CA LEU A 85 10.19 33.56 -26.72
C LEU A 85 9.02 34.53 -26.97
N GLU A 86 8.71 35.39 -26.01
CA GLU A 86 7.61 36.35 -26.16
C GLU A 86 8.03 37.53 -27.06
N ALA A 87 7.04 38.15 -27.71
CA ALA A 87 7.30 39.11 -28.78
C ALA A 87 7.82 40.47 -28.26
N GLY A 88 9.15 40.55 -28.04
CA GLY A 88 9.85 41.77 -27.63
C GLY A 88 10.92 41.57 -26.54
N GLU A 89 11.26 40.33 -26.18
CA GLU A 89 12.31 40.03 -25.20
C GLU A 89 13.71 40.10 -25.82
N ASP A 90 14.53 41.07 -25.38
CA ASP A 90 15.95 41.18 -25.72
C ASP A 90 16.78 40.22 -24.83
N LEU A 91 17.28 39.13 -25.42
CA LEU A 91 18.15 38.14 -24.74
C LEU A 91 19.61 38.64 -24.64
N PRO A 92 20.36 38.27 -23.59
CA PRO A 92 21.78 38.59 -23.49
C PRO A 92 22.61 37.87 -24.55
N ALA A 93 23.77 38.44 -24.91
CA ALA A 93 24.66 37.85 -25.93
C ALA A 93 25.35 36.54 -25.51
N ALA A 94 25.31 36.18 -24.21
CA ALA A 94 25.81 34.91 -23.70
C ALA A 94 25.17 34.55 -22.34
N VAL A 95 25.05 33.25 -22.09
CA VAL A 95 24.68 32.64 -20.79
C VAL A 95 25.62 31.46 -20.55
N ASP A 96 26.10 31.28 -19.32
CA ASP A 96 26.96 30.14 -18.96
C ASP A 96 26.60 29.61 -17.55
N LEU A 97 26.07 28.38 -17.53
CA LEU A 97 25.67 27.64 -16.33
C LEU A 97 26.70 26.56 -15.96
N SER A 98 27.82 26.44 -16.68
CA SER A 98 28.79 25.34 -16.50
C SER A 98 29.42 25.29 -15.10
N SER A 99 29.51 26.42 -14.39
CA SER A 99 29.97 26.47 -13.00
C SER A 99 28.94 25.96 -11.98
N GLN A 100 27.73 25.59 -12.42
CA GLN A 100 26.65 25.04 -11.58
C GLN A 100 26.51 23.52 -11.71
N LEU A 101 27.35 22.87 -12.52
CA LEU A 101 27.33 21.44 -12.76
C LEU A 101 28.01 20.63 -11.64
N PRO A 102 27.71 19.33 -11.52
CA PRO A 102 28.62 18.40 -10.88
C PRO A 102 29.95 18.26 -11.67
N PRO A 103 31.00 17.65 -11.07
CA PRO A 103 32.27 17.38 -11.75
C PRO A 103 32.09 16.70 -13.11
N ILE A 104 33.01 16.91 -14.05
CA ILE A 104 32.90 16.34 -15.40
C ILE A 104 32.94 14.80 -15.31
N GLY A 105 31.88 14.19 -15.82
CA GLY A 105 31.67 12.75 -15.83
C GLY A 105 32.39 12.03 -16.98
N ASP A 106 32.63 10.74 -16.79
CA ASP A 106 33.20 9.84 -17.79
C ASP A 106 32.38 8.55 -17.87
N GLN A 107 31.83 8.25 -19.04
CA GLN A 107 31.10 7.03 -19.33
C GLN A 107 32.00 5.83 -19.65
N GLY A 108 33.29 6.06 -19.90
CA GLY A 108 34.22 5.01 -20.31
C GLY A 108 33.67 4.16 -21.46
N ASN A 109 33.77 2.84 -21.32
CA ASN A 109 33.49 1.88 -22.39
C ASN A 109 32.01 1.45 -22.48
N GLN A 110 31.06 2.35 -22.21
CA GLN A 110 29.62 2.04 -22.13
C GLN A 110 28.77 3.04 -22.92
N GLY A 111 27.66 2.56 -23.51
CA GLY A 111 26.68 3.36 -24.26
C GLY A 111 25.83 4.37 -23.47
N SER A 112 26.28 4.79 -22.28
CA SER A 112 25.42 5.39 -21.25
C SER A 112 25.22 6.90 -21.31
N CYS A 113 25.68 7.58 -22.37
CA CYS A 113 25.60 9.04 -22.53
C CYS A 113 24.22 9.66 -22.23
N VAL A 114 23.12 8.95 -22.51
CA VAL A 114 21.75 9.34 -22.12
C VAL A 114 21.61 9.50 -20.61
N GLY A 115 22.06 8.52 -19.82
CA GLY A 115 22.02 8.59 -18.36
C GLY A 115 22.92 9.70 -17.79
N TRP A 116 24.06 9.97 -18.45
CA TRP A 116 24.94 11.08 -18.07
C TRP A 116 24.29 12.44 -18.33
N SER A 117 23.75 12.66 -19.53
CA SER A 117 23.13 13.93 -19.91
C SER A 117 21.81 14.21 -19.16
N THR A 118 20.88 13.25 -19.05
CA THR A 118 19.60 13.47 -18.35
C THR A 118 19.71 13.42 -16.83
N THR A 119 20.47 12.47 -16.30
CA THR A 119 20.41 12.14 -14.87
C THR A 119 21.61 12.69 -14.12
N TYR A 120 22.83 12.41 -14.58
CA TYR A 120 24.02 12.93 -13.89
C TYR A 120 24.14 14.45 -14.00
N TYR A 121 23.98 15.04 -15.19
CA TYR A 121 24.05 16.49 -15.37
C TYR A 121 22.72 17.19 -15.08
N TYR A 122 21.67 16.95 -15.89
CA TYR A 122 20.43 17.74 -15.81
C TYR A 122 19.69 17.54 -14.47
N LYS A 123 19.30 16.31 -14.09
CA LYS A 123 18.56 16.09 -12.82
C LYS A 123 19.34 16.57 -11.58
N THR A 124 20.66 16.33 -11.52
CA THR A 124 21.52 16.87 -10.45
C THR A 124 21.52 18.40 -10.40
N TRP A 125 21.59 19.08 -11.55
CA TRP A 125 21.56 20.53 -11.60
C TRP A 125 20.19 21.10 -11.19
N SER A 126 19.09 20.49 -11.61
CA SER A 126 17.73 20.91 -11.25
C SER A 126 17.54 20.87 -9.73
N GLU A 127 17.85 19.72 -9.13
CA GLU A 127 17.76 19.45 -7.69
C GLU A 127 18.69 20.36 -6.87
N LYS A 128 19.85 20.73 -7.43
CA LYS A 128 20.74 21.73 -6.84
C LYS A 128 20.10 23.13 -6.74
N GLN A 129 19.14 23.47 -7.60
CA GLN A 129 18.37 24.72 -7.49
C GLN A 129 17.28 24.65 -6.42
N GLU A 130 16.65 23.47 -6.25
CA GLU A 130 15.65 23.26 -5.20
C GLU A 130 16.27 23.19 -3.80
N HIS A 131 17.39 22.46 -3.64
CA HIS A 131 18.01 22.22 -2.35
C HIS A 131 19.14 23.22 -2.02
N THR A 132 18.81 24.22 -1.21
CA THR A 132 19.79 25.16 -0.62
C THR A 132 20.80 24.42 0.24
N GLY A 133 22.10 24.54 -0.07
CA GLY A 133 23.19 23.92 0.70
C GLY A 133 23.78 22.64 0.10
N TRP A 134 23.14 21.99 -0.89
CA TRP A 134 23.76 20.87 -1.61
C TRP A 134 25.10 21.30 -2.24
N ASN A 135 26.15 20.52 -2.02
CA ASN A 135 27.47 20.67 -2.63
C ASN A 135 27.69 19.58 -3.68
N LEU A 136 27.78 19.97 -4.96
CA LEU A 136 27.90 19.01 -6.06
C LEU A 136 29.26 18.30 -6.16
N THR A 137 30.28 18.65 -5.36
CA THR A 137 31.49 17.82 -5.26
C THR A 137 31.29 16.58 -4.38
N ASN A 138 30.15 16.46 -3.68
CA ASN A 138 29.81 15.32 -2.84
C ASN A 138 28.94 14.33 -3.63
N PRO A 139 29.34 13.05 -3.78
CA PRO A 139 28.59 12.06 -4.54
C PRO A 139 27.23 11.67 -3.91
N TYR A 140 26.93 12.11 -2.68
CA TYR A 140 25.57 12.03 -2.13
C TYR A 140 24.59 13.02 -2.76
N TYR A 141 25.08 14.06 -3.46
CA TYR A 141 24.30 15.09 -4.15
C TYR A 141 24.52 15.07 -5.67
N GLN A 142 24.81 13.89 -6.25
CA GLN A 142 24.97 13.67 -7.69
C GLN A 142 24.12 12.46 -8.07
N PHE A 143 23.21 12.56 -9.04
CA PHE A 143 22.36 11.41 -9.42
C PHE A 143 23.08 10.42 -10.34
N SER A 144 22.83 9.12 -10.13
CA SER A 144 23.58 8.08 -10.83
C SER A 144 23.19 7.96 -12.31
N PRO A 145 24.16 7.98 -13.25
CA PRO A 145 23.89 7.70 -14.66
C PRO A 145 23.54 6.22 -14.89
N SER A 146 24.18 5.29 -14.16
CA SER A 146 23.83 3.86 -14.21
C SER A 146 22.42 3.58 -13.69
N TRP A 147 21.91 4.37 -12.74
CA TRP A 147 20.54 4.18 -12.24
C TRP A 147 19.52 4.25 -13.38
N THR A 148 19.63 5.28 -14.22
CA THR A 148 18.75 5.43 -15.37
C THR A 148 19.12 4.45 -16.47
N TYR A 149 20.39 4.41 -16.89
CA TYR A 149 20.80 3.62 -18.07
C TYR A 149 20.53 2.12 -17.92
N ASN A 150 20.92 1.51 -16.80
CA ASN A 150 20.78 0.07 -16.57
C ASN A 150 19.32 -0.40 -16.53
N GLN A 151 18.37 0.51 -16.34
CA GLN A 151 16.94 0.20 -16.28
C GLN A 151 16.20 0.44 -17.60
N ILE A 152 16.79 1.16 -18.56
CA ILE A 152 16.18 1.46 -19.87
C ILE A 152 16.88 0.79 -21.06
N ASN A 153 18.13 0.34 -20.91
CA ASN A 153 18.92 -0.28 -21.98
C ASN A 153 18.47 -1.72 -22.40
N GLY A 154 17.34 -2.21 -21.88
CA GLY A 154 16.83 -3.56 -22.18
C GLY A 154 17.71 -4.72 -21.69
N GLY A 155 18.70 -4.45 -20.83
CA GLY A 155 19.71 -5.43 -20.39
C GLY A 155 20.86 -5.66 -21.38
N GLN A 156 21.04 -4.77 -22.36
CA GLN A 156 22.11 -4.85 -23.37
C GLN A 156 22.82 -3.50 -23.48
N ASP A 157 24.15 -3.47 -23.65
CA ASP A 157 24.86 -2.22 -23.92
C ASP A 157 24.72 -1.85 -25.40
N GLN A 158 23.56 -1.26 -25.73
CA GLN A 158 23.23 -0.81 -27.08
C GLN A 158 22.72 0.64 -27.09
N GLY A 159 22.81 1.37 -25.98
CA GLY A 159 22.33 2.74 -25.93
C GLY A 159 20.81 2.84 -25.75
N ALA A 160 20.36 4.05 -25.45
CA ALA A 160 19.01 4.34 -24.97
C ALA A 160 18.41 5.60 -25.61
N TYR A 161 17.14 5.87 -25.28
CA TYR A 161 16.35 7.01 -25.79
C TYR A 161 16.08 8.03 -24.66
N PHE A 162 15.98 9.32 -24.99
CA PHE A 162 15.62 10.34 -23.99
C PHE A 162 14.19 10.18 -23.43
N PRO A 163 13.14 9.87 -24.24
CA PRO A 163 11.80 9.59 -23.72
C PRO A 163 11.76 8.49 -22.65
N ASP A 164 12.55 7.43 -22.77
CA ASP A 164 12.65 6.37 -21.77
C ASP A 164 13.29 6.87 -20.47
N ALA A 165 14.35 7.67 -20.57
CA ALA A 165 15.00 8.28 -19.42
C ALA A 165 14.05 9.21 -18.65
N PHE A 166 13.33 10.10 -19.34
CA PHE A 166 12.33 10.96 -18.71
C PHE A 166 11.14 10.16 -18.14
N THR A 167 10.68 9.13 -18.85
CA THR A 167 9.62 8.23 -18.36
C THR A 167 10.05 7.48 -17.10
N LEU A 168 11.31 7.05 -17.01
CA LEU A 168 11.86 6.45 -15.79
C LEU A 168 11.95 7.48 -14.66
N LEU A 169 12.50 8.66 -14.92
CA LEU A 169 12.61 9.72 -13.92
C LEU A 169 11.22 10.15 -13.39
N GLN A 170 10.19 10.17 -14.22
CA GLN A 170 8.82 10.49 -13.80
C GLN A 170 8.20 9.38 -12.92
N ASN A 171 8.41 8.11 -13.29
CA ASN A 171 7.76 6.97 -12.62
C ASN A 171 8.54 6.45 -11.39
N LYS A 172 9.86 6.64 -11.35
CA LYS A 172 10.76 6.12 -10.30
C LYS A 172 11.66 7.17 -9.65
N GLY A 173 11.95 8.26 -10.36
CA GLY A 173 12.94 9.25 -9.95
C GLY A 173 14.37 8.77 -10.13
N ALA A 174 15.32 9.40 -9.45
CA ALA A 174 16.72 9.01 -9.45
C ALA A 174 17.28 8.83 -8.03
N THR A 175 18.27 7.96 -7.87
CA THR A 175 19.08 7.88 -6.65
C THR A 175 20.50 8.33 -6.90
N ASP A 176 21.21 8.74 -5.84
CA ASP A 176 22.55 9.29 -5.94
C ASP A 176 23.63 8.26 -6.31
N ILE A 177 24.76 8.74 -6.83
CA ILE A 177 25.86 7.92 -7.32
C ILE A 177 26.64 7.25 -6.18
N ALA A 178 26.59 7.77 -4.95
CA ALA A 178 27.13 7.03 -3.80
C ALA A 178 26.25 5.85 -3.37
N GLU A 179 24.93 5.92 -3.60
CA GLU A 179 23.99 4.81 -3.41
C GLU A 179 24.05 3.79 -4.56
N PHE A 180 24.21 4.25 -5.80
CA PHE A 180 24.23 3.40 -7.00
C PHE A 180 25.43 3.72 -7.91
N ALA A 181 26.65 3.42 -7.44
CA ALA A 181 27.93 3.77 -8.09
C ALA A 181 28.00 3.43 -9.59
N TYR A 182 28.44 4.38 -10.40
CA TYR A 182 28.64 4.17 -11.83
C TYR A 182 29.78 3.18 -12.11
N THR A 183 29.60 2.33 -13.11
CA THR A 183 30.62 1.42 -13.64
C THR A 183 30.35 1.17 -15.13
N ASP A 184 31.28 1.52 -16.00
CA ASP A 184 31.20 1.24 -17.45
C ASP A 184 31.14 -0.28 -17.73
N SER A 185 31.79 -1.08 -16.89
CA SER A 185 31.81 -2.55 -16.99
C SER A 185 30.52 -3.27 -16.53
N ASN A 186 29.46 -2.58 -16.10
CA ASN A 186 28.23 -3.23 -15.61
C ASN A 186 26.93 -2.46 -15.90
N TYR A 187 26.46 -2.62 -17.13
CA TYR A 187 25.21 -2.08 -17.66
C TYR A 187 23.95 -2.89 -17.27
N THR A 188 24.08 -4.07 -16.62
CA THR A 188 22.94 -4.96 -16.29
C THR A 188 22.46 -4.88 -14.84
N ARG A 189 23.29 -4.37 -13.92
CA ARG A 189 22.96 -4.25 -12.49
C ARG A 189 21.65 -3.50 -12.28
N GLN A 190 20.67 -4.14 -11.65
CA GLN A 190 19.38 -3.55 -11.29
C GLN A 190 19.37 -3.02 -9.84
N PRO A 191 18.55 -2.00 -9.52
CA PRO A 191 18.46 -1.45 -8.16
C PRO A 191 17.66 -2.32 -7.18
N THR A 192 18.04 -2.27 -5.90
CA THR A 192 17.32 -2.95 -4.81
C THR A 192 16.02 -2.24 -4.43
N SER A 193 15.13 -2.89 -3.68
CA SER A 193 13.89 -2.28 -3.20
C SER A 193 14.12 -0.99 -2.38
N ALA A 194 15.15 -0.96 -1.54
CA ALA A 194 15.50 0.23 -0.76
C ALA A 194 15.93 1.41 -1.66
N GLN A 195 16.67 1.13 -2.73
CA GLN A 195 17.09 2.12 -3.72
C GLN A 195 15.89 2.61 -4.56
N ASN A 196 14.92 1.73 -4.84
CA ASN A 196 13.63 2.10 -5.45
C ASN A 196 12.72 2.91 -4.53
N GLU A 197 12.83 2.84 -3.20
CA GLU A 197 12.17 3.81 -2.31
C GLU A 197 12.97 5.12 -2.24
N ALA A 198 14.30 5.05 -2.17
CA ALA A 198 15.18 6.23 -2.07
C ALA A 198 15.10 7.18 -3.28
N ALA A 199 14.80 6.66 -4.47
CA ALA A 199 14.68 7.46 -5.69
C ALA A 199 13.34 8.21 -5.84
N LYS A 200 12.29 7.79 -5.12
CA LYS A 200 10.92 8.30 -5.30
C LYS A 200 10.61 9.72 -4.82
N PRO A 201 11.39 10.40 -3.94
CA PRO A 201 11.22 11.83 -3.75
C PRO A 201 11.41 12.54 -5.10
N TYR A 202 12.60 12.34 -5.66
CA TYR A 202 13.20 12.96 -6.86
C TYR A 202 12.58 12.53 -8.20
N ARG A 203 11.25 12.54 -8.29
CA ARG A 203 10.48 12.17 -9.49
C ARG A 203 10.03 13.44 -10.21
N ILE A 204 10.54 13.62 -11.42
CA ILE A 204 10.11 14.75 -12.25
C ILE A 204 8.58 14.74 -12.43
N PRO A 205 7.91 15.90 -12.41
CA PRO A 205 6.47 15.99 -12.66
C PRO A 205 6.09 15.57 -14.09
N SER A 206 4.79 15.57 -14.37
CA SER A 206 4.25 15.38 -15.72
C SER A 206 4.49 16.62 -16.59
N GLY A 207 5.68 16.74 -17.18
CA GLY A 207 6.02 17.83 -18.10
C GLY A 207 7.47 17.79 -18.60
N TRP A 208 7.77 16.94 -19.58
CA TRP A 208 8.97 17.05 -20.42
C TRP A 208 8.55 17.37 -21.86
N SER A 209 9.29 18.27 -22.51
CA SER A 209 8.88 18.94 -23.75
C SER A 209 10.03 19.03 -24.74
N ALA A 210 9.74 18.81 -26.03
CA ALA A 210 10.71 19.03 -27.10
C ALA A 210 10.83 20.52 -27.41
N PHE A 211 12.05 20.97 -27.71
CA PHE A 211 12.25 22.16 -28.55
C PHE A 211 12.12 21.77 -30.03
N TRP A 212 12.63 20.59 -30.39
CA TRP A 212 12.49 19.94 -31.70
C TRP A 212 12.78 18.44 -31.60
N ASN A 213 12.24 17.68 -32.55
CA ASN A 213 12.51 16.26 -32.74
C ASN A 213 12.44 15.88 -34.23
N GLN A 214 13.28 14.90 -34.63
CA GLN A 214 13.54 14.36 -35.97
C GLN A 214 13.62 15.34 -37.15
N SER A 215 14.80 15.38 -37.79
CA SER A 215 14.90 15.25 -39.25
C SER A 215 16.33 14.81 -39.64
N THR A 216 16.49 14.22 -40.83
CA THR A 216 17.76 13.63 -41.30
C THR A 216 18.92 14.64 -41.35
N TYR A 217 18.61 15.92 -41.55
CA TYR A 217 19.56 17.03 -41.61
C TYR A 217 19.07 18.22 -40.77
N GLY A 218 18.79 17.95 -39.48
CA GLY A 218 18.49 18.98 -38.48
C GLY A 218 17.02 19.45 -38.42
N PRO A 219 16.66 20.26 -37.42
CA PRO A 219 15.28 20.65 -37.14
C PRO A 219 14.52 21.39 -38.25
N PHE A 220 13.20 21.18 -38.25
CA PHE A 220 12.26 21.72 -39.23
C PHE A 220 12.05 23.26 -39.18
N THR A 221 11.17 23.74 -40.05
CA THR A 221 11.39 24.86 -40.99
C THR A 221 11.24 26.30 -40.46
N ASN A 222 11.62 26.61 -39.21
CA ASN A 222 11.58 27.99 -38.71
C ASN A 222 12.73 28.31 -37.73
N PRO A 223 13.59 29.34 -37.99
CA PRO A 223 14.79 29.63 -37.17
C PRO A 223 14.53 29.96 -35.69
N ASN A 224 13.28 30.25 -35.29
CA ASN A 224 12.91 30.64 -33.93
C ASN A 224 13.21 29.57 -32.85
N ASN A 225 13.42 28.30 -33.23
CA ASN A 225 13.73 27.24 -32.27
C ASN A 225 15.04 27.48 -31.49
N ILE A 226 16.05 28.10 -32.11
CA ILE A 226 17.29 28.50 -31.44
C ILE A 226 17.01 29.61 -30.41
N ALA A 227 16.12 30.56 -30.73
CA ALA A 227 15.74 31.64 -29.83
C ALA A 227 14.99 31.11 -28.60
N ASN A 228 14.08 30.14 -28.76
CA ASN A 228 13.40 29.48 -27.63
C ASN A 228 14.39 28.73 -26.72
N ALA A 229 15.37 28.03 -27.29
CA ALA A 229 16.42 27.35 -26.52
C ALA A 229 17.33 28.34 -25.76
N LYS A 230 17.66 29.50 -26.36
CA LYS A 230 18.33 30.61 -25.65
C LYS A 230 17.48 31.19 -24.52
N ALA A 231 16.19 31.42 -24.74
CA ALA A 231 15.26 31.94 -23.74
C ALA A 231 15.13 31.00 -22.53
N TRP A 232 15.15 29.69 -22.76
CA TRP A 232 15.16 28.69 -21.69
C TRP A 232 16.46 28.71 -20.88
N LEU A 233 17.61 28.81 -21.56
CA LEU A 233 18.92 28.96 -20.92
C LEU A 233 19.01 30.27 -20.12
N ASP A 234 18.43 31.37 -20.62
CA ASP A 234 18.37 32.67 -19.95
C ASP A 234 17.51 32.67 -18.67
N GLN A 235 16.46 31.85 -18.63
CA GLN A 235 15.74 31.50 -17.39
C GLN A 235 16.59 30.66 -16.40
N GLY A 236 17.88 30.47 -16.69
CA GLY A 236 18.84 29.70 -15.91
C GLY A 236 18.77 28.19 -16.13
N LYS A 237 18.00 27.69 -17.10
CA LYS A 237 17.63 26.26 -17.19
C LYS A 237 18.42 25.51 -18.26
N MET A 238 18.92 24.33 -17.89
CA MET A 238 19.59 23.42 -18.83
C MET A 238 18.59 22.71 -19.75
N LEU A 239 19.10 22.11 -20.83
CA LEU A 239 18.37 21.22 -21.74
C LEU A 239 19.30 20.10 -22.23
N VAL A 240 18.79 19.04 -22.87
CA VAL A 240 19.63 18.00 -23.50
C VAL A 240 19.44 17.95 -25.01
N MET A 241 20.47 17.53 -25.75
CA MET A 241 20.46 17.36 -27.19
C MET A 241 20.96 15.97 -27.60
N GLY A 242 20.28 15.35 -28.56
CA GLY A 242 20.70 14.12 -29.23
C GLY A 242 21.41 14.52 -30.52
N ILE A 243 22.72 14.30 -30.58
CA ILE A 243 23.58 14.82 -31.64
C ILE A 243 24.26 13.68 -32.42
N PRO A 244 24.43 13.82 -33.75
CA PRO A 244 25.37 13.01 -34.50
C PRO A 244 26.80 13.39 -34.12
N ILE A 245 27.62 12.40 -33.80
CA ILE A 245 29.08 12.53 -33.77
C ILE A 245 29.61 12.16 -35.15
N TYR A 246 30.51 12.99 -35.66
CA TYR A 246 31.13 12.88 -36.97
C TYR A 246 32.62 12.52 -36.85
N ASN A 247 33.21 11.97 -37.90
CA ASN A 247 34.60 11.51 -37.90
C ASN A 247 35.66 12.64 -37.84
N ASP A 248 35.25 13.91 -37.84
CA ASP A 248 36.09 15.09 -37.58
C ASP A 248 35.74 15.81 -36.25
N PHE A 249 34.93 15.19 -35.39
CA PHE A 249 34.54 15.76 -34.09
C PHE A 249 35.74 15.93 -33.13
N PRO A 250 35.80 16.96 -32.27
CA PRO A 250 37.00 17.29 -31.51
C PRO A 250 37.44 16.16 -30.58
N ASN A 251 38.72 15.78 -30.69
CA ASN A 251 39.33 14.69 -29.93
C ASN A 251 38.66 13.29 -30.09
N TYR A 252 37.75 13.12 -31.06
CA TYR A 252 37.24 11.81 -31.49
C TYR A 252 38.15 11.24 -32.59
N GLY A 253 38.43 9.93 -32.59
CA GLY A 253 39.27 9.27 -33.60
C GLY A 253 40.72 9.78 -33.66
N GLY A 254 41.20 10.45 -32.62
CA GLY A 254 42.52 11.11 -32.60
C GLY A 254 42.56 12.50 -33.27
N ASN A 255 41.41 13.12 -33.60
CA ASN A 255 41.35 14.50 -34.06
C ASN A 255 41.93 15.49 -33.01
N PRO A 256 42.40 16.68 -33.42
CA PRO A 256 42.81 17.70 -32.46
C PRO A 256 41.62 18.22 -31.62
N ALA A 257 41.89 18.61 -30.39
CA ALA A 257 40.96 19.35 -29.54
C ALA A 257 40.60 20.72 -30.16
N ARG A 258 39.34 21.15 -30.00
CA ARG A 258 38.78 22.42 -30.50
C ARG A 258 37.68 22.91 -29.56
N ALA A 259 37.81 24.14 -29.05
CA ALA A 259 36.81 24.75 -28.16
C ALA A 259 35.46 25.08 -28.85
N TYR A 260 35.46 25.13 -30.18
CA TYR A 260 34.29 25.37 -31.04
C TYR A 260 34.22 24.27 -32.11
N TYR A 261 33.04 23.74 -32.36
CA TYR A 261 32.76 22.75 -33.40
C TYR A 261 31.69 23.27 -34.35
N ASP A 262 32.04 23.28 -35.63
CA ASP A 262 31.25 23.81 -36.73
C ASP A 262 31.43 22.87 -37.91
N TYR A 263 30.39 22.08 -38.22
CA TYR A 263 30.53 20.94 -39.12
C TYR A 263 30.41 21.38 -40.59
N ASN A 264 31.44 21.10 -41.38
CA ASN A 264 31.54 21.55 -42.76
C ASN A 264 30.86 20.61 -43.80
N GLY A 265 30.18 19.55 -43.36
CA GLY A 265 29.49 18.60 -44.24
C GLY A 265 30.38 17.58 -44.97
N SER A 266 31.67 17.45 -44.62
CA SER A 266 32.64 16.67 -45.40
C SER A 266 33.03 15.28 -44.86
N SER A 267 32.60 14.89 -43.65
CA SER A 267 33.04 13.66 -42.99
C SER A 267 31.91 12.62 -42.82
N GLY A 268 32.29 11.37 -42.56
CA GLY A 268 31.30 10.33 -42.23
C GLY A 268 30.73 10.54 -40.83
N ILE A 269 29.46 10.17 -40.62
CA ILE A 269 28.93 10.01 -39.26
C ILE A 269 29.60 8.80 -38.58
N ALA A 270 29.81 8.90 -37.26
CA ALA A 270 30.29 7.82 -36.41
C ALA A 270 29.15 7.14 -35.63
N GLY A 271 28.24 7.94 -35.06
CA GLY A 271 27.08 7.44 -34.31
C GLY A 271 26.34 8.52 -33.53
N GLY A 272 25.38 8.11 -32.69
CA GLY A 272 24.55 9.00 -31.89
C GLY A 272 25.08 9.23 -30.47
N HIS A 273 25.09 10.49 -30.02
CA HIS A 273 25.52 10.88 -28.68
C HIS A 273 24.53 11.81 -27.96
N GLY A 274 24.43 11.67 -26.63
CA GLY A 274 23.49 12.42 -25.80
C GLY A 274 24.23 13.38 -24.88
N VAL A 275 24.01 14.69 -25.04
CA VAL A 275 24.77 15.74 -24.34
C VAL A 275 23.84 16.70 -23.59
N CYS A 276 24.35 17.35 -22.54
CA CYS A 276 23.62 18.41 -21.84
C CYS A 276 24.14 19.78 -22.30
N ILE A 277 23.20 20.70 -22.56
CA ILE A 277 23.47 22.08 -22.99
C ILE A 277 23.28 23.01 -21.80
N VAL A 278 24.33 23.79 -21.54
CA VAL A 278 24.55 24.49 -20.27
C VAL A 278 24.86 25.98 -20.47
N GLY A 279 24.63 26.49 -21.68
CA GLY A 279 24.85 27.89 -22.01
C GLY A 279 24.84 28.15 -23.50
N TYR A 280 25.02 29.41 -23.87
CA TYR A 280 25.21 29.85 -25.25
C TYR A 280 26.08 31.11 -25.29
N ASN A 281 26.69 31.39 -26.44
CA ASN A 281 27.44 32.62 -26.68
C ASN A 281 27.36 32.97 -28.16
N ASP A 282 26.80 34.13 -28.49
CA ASP A 282 26.57 34.64 -29.85
C ASP A 282 27.87 35.00 -30.59
N ASN A 283 28.99 35.02 -29.86
CA ASN A 283 30.33 35.33 -30.35
C ASN A 283 31.36 34.28 -29.88
N ALA A 284 30.95 33.01 -29.78
CA ALA A 284 31.82 31.88 -29.41
C ALA A 284 32.99 31.68 -30.40
N ASN A 285 32.77 31.99 -31.67
CA ASN A 285 33.76 32.01 -32.74
C ASN A 285 33.72 33.39 -33.45
N PRO A 286 34.48 34.39 -33.02
CA PRO A 286 34.43 35.73 -33.62
C PRO A 286 34.78 35.80 -35.12
N GLY A 287 35.44 34.76 -35.66
CA GLY A 287 35.79 34.66 -37.08
C GLY A 287 34.72 34.03 -37.98
N GLY A 288 33.56 33.63 -37.43
CA GLY A 288 32.47 32.99 -38.17
C GLY A 288 31.88 33.86 -39.29
N ALA A 289 31.54 33.22 -40.41
CA ALA A 289 31.08 33.89 -41.64
C ALA A 289 29.78 34.70 -41.44
N ASP A 290 28.82 34.15 -40.70
CA ASP A 290 27.55 34.78 -40.35
C ASP A 290 27.23 34.58 -38.85
N ALA A 291 26.03 34.96 -38.41
CA ALA A 291 25.64 34.84 -37.00
C ALA A 291 25.57 33.39 -36.50
N ASP A 292 25.29 32.42 -37.37
CA ASP A 292 25.11 31.02 -37.00
C ASP A 292 26.44 30.26 -36.90
N HIS A 293 27.44 30.68 -37.68
CA HIS A 293 28.83 30.19 -37.63
C HIS A 293 29.72 31.01 -36.67
N ARG A 294 29.20 32.10 -36.07
CA ARG A 294 29.84 32.84 -34.96
C ARG A 294 29.33 32.40 -33.58
N GLY A 295 28.02 32.23 -33.47
CA GLY A 295 27.40 31.84 -32.21
C GLY A 295 27.44 30.33 -31.97
N GLY A 296 27.21 29.91 -30.72
CA GLY A 296 27.09 28.50 -30.39
C GLY A 296 26.45 28.20 -29.04
N PHE A 297 26.02 26.95 -28.86
CA PHE A 297 25.56 26.38 -27.60
C PHE A 297 26.72 25.69 -26.88
N LYS A 298 26.91 25.97 -25.59
CA LYS A 298 27.92 25.30 -24.76
C LYS A 298 27.36 23.94 -24.32
N MET A 299 27.93 22.84 -24.81
CA MET A 299 27.62 21.50 -24.33
C MET A 299 28.64 21.04 -23.29
N VAL A 300 28.19 20.23 -22.34
CA VAL A 300 29.05 19.39 -21.50
C VAL A 300 28.97 17.94 -21.99
N ASN A 301 30.13 17.29 -22.06
CA ASN A 301 30.30 15.92 -22.55
C ASN A 301 30.46 14.91 -21.39
N SER A 302 30.44 13.62 -21.69
CA SER A 302 30.57 12.50 -20.75
C SER A 302 31.75 11.59 -21.07
N TRP A 303 32.87 12.16 -21.55
CA TRP A 303 34.12 11.46 -21.88
C TRP A 303 35.30 11.93 -20.99
N GLY A 304 35.02 12.36 -19.76
CA GLY A 304 36.02 12.75 -18.77
C GLY A 304 36.49 14.22 -18.83
N TYR A 305 37.11 14.66 -17.73
CA TYR A 305 37.57 16.04 -17.53
C TYR A 305 38.66 16.47 -18.51
N ASP A 306 39.55 15.55 -18.91
CA ASP A 306 40.67 15.85 -19.79
C ASP A 306 40.27 15.87 -21.29
N TRP A 307 39.02 15.50 -21.62
CA TRP A 307 38.54 15.57 -23.00
C TRP A 307 38.48 17.02 -23.50
N ASN A 308 38.84 17.18 -24.78
CA ASN A 308 38.93 18.45 -25.48
C ASN A 308 39.96 19.45 -24.88
N GLY A 309 40.97 18.93 -24.16
CA GLY A 309 42.13 19.71 -23.73
C GLY A 309 41.76 20.87 -22.79
N THR A 310 42.18 22.10 -23.14
CA THR A 310 41.88 23.31 -22.33
C THR A 310 40.40 23.67 -22.26
N SER A 311 39.52 22.96 -22.98
CA SER A 311 38.07 23.10 -22.86
C SER A 311 37.45 22.16 -21.81
N HIS A 312 38.23 21.29 -21.19
CA HIS A 312 37.92 20.53 -19.97
C HIS A 312 36.50 19.93 -19.90
N GLY A 313 36.17 19.03 -20.83
CA GLY A 313 34.85 18.39 -20.90
C GLY A 313 33.78 19.16 -21.71
N PHE A 314 34.05 20.39 -22.14
CA PHE A 314 33.10 21.24 -22.87
C PHE A 314 33.48 21.45 -24.35
N VAL A 315 32.50 21.81 -25.17
CA VAL A 315 32.69 22.42 -26.50
C VAL A 315 31.51 23.34 -26.82
N TYR A 316 31.71 24.37 -27.63
CA TYR A 316 30.62 25.11 -28.25
C TYR A 316 30.24 24.47 -29.59
N LEU A 317 28.99 24.02 -29.73
CA LEU A 317 28.41 23.62 -31.01
C LEU A 317 27.88 24.87 -31.74
N SER A 318 28.20 25.07 -33.02
CA SER A 318 27.69 26.22 -33.79
C SER A 318 26.16 26.23 -33.86
N TYR A 319 25.54 27.41 -34.01
CA TYR A 319 24.09 27.46 -34.24
C TYR A 319 23.72 26.88 -35.61
N ASP A 320 24.63 26.92 -36.59
CA ASP A 320 24.41 26.23 -37.85
C ASP A 320 24.37 24.71 -37.63
N PHE A 321 25.28 24.14 -36.84
CA PHE A 321 25.24 22.73 -36.46
C PHE A 321 23.94 22.38 -35.70
N ALA A 322 23.52 23.23 -34.77
CA ALA A 322 22.27 23.07 -34.04
C ALA A 322 21.03 23.10 -34.97
N LYS A 323 21.05 23.91 -36.04
CA LYS A 323 19.98 24.00 -37.05
C LYS A 323 20.00 22.88 -38.08
N ARG A 324 21.17 22.29 -38.38
CA ARG A 324 21.35 21.38 -39.53
C ARG A 324 21.71 19.92 -39.20
N TYR A 325 22.05 19.59 -37.96
CA TYR A 325 22.49 18.22 -37.63
C TYR A 325 21.95 17.66 -36.32
N VAL A 326 21.61 18.47 -35.31
CA VAL A 326 21.02 17.98 -34.05
C VAL A 326 19.66 17.31 -34.30
N TRP A 327 19.49 16.08 -33.83
CA TRP A 327 18.31 15.25 -34.17
C TRP A 327 17.09 15.54 -33.28
N GLU A 328 17.30 15.75 -31.98
CA GLU A 328 16.25 16.14 -31.03
C GLU A 328 16.83 16.93 -29.85
N ALA A 329 16.01 17.78 -29.23
CA ALA A 329 16.39 18.59 -28.08
C ALA A 329 15.22 18.72 -27.09
N TRP A 330 15.50 18.52 -25.79
CA TRP A 330 14.48 18.36 -24.75
C TRP A 330 14.73 19.20 -23.51
N SER A 331 13.64 19.76 -22.98
CA SER A 331 13.52 20.27 -21.62
C SER A 331 12.80 19.28 -20.71
N MET A 332 13.21 19.24 -19.45
CA MET A 332 12.62 18.49 -18.35
C MET A 332 12.09 19.50 -17.33
N GLY A 333 10.77 19.55 -17.13
CA GLY A 333 10.16 20.36 -16.07
C GLY A 333 10.41 19.70 -14.72
N ASP A 334 11.21 20.35 -13.88
CA ASP A 334 11.79 19.76 -12.67
C ASP A 334 12.29 20.87 -11.73
N LEU A 335 11.37 21.71 -11.27
CA LEU A 335 11.61 22.87 -10.38
C LEU A 335 10.40 23.05 -9.44
N SER A 336 10.03 21.97 -8.74
CA SER A 336 8.83 21.85 -7.92
C SER A 336 9.09 21.13 -6.60
N GLY A 337 9.71 21.86 -5.67
CA GLY A 337 10.09 21.48 -4.29
C GLY A 337 9.73 20.06 -3.82
N ASP A 338 10.60 19.10 -4.07
CA ASP A 338 10.38 17.67 -3.79
C ASP A 338 10.51 17.26 -2.29
N GLY A 339 10.39 18.20 -1.36
CA GLY A 339 10.58 17.98 0.08
C GLY A 339 9.54 17.06 0.77
N PRO A 340 9.90 16.40 1.89
CA PRO A 340 9.02 15.47 2.60
C PRO A 340 7.78 16.16 3.18
N SER A 341 6.62 15.50 3.17
CA SER A 341 5.37 16.08 3.69
C SER A 341 4.48 15.04 4.39
N ILE A 342 3.94 15.37 5.57
CA ILE A 342 3.03 14.52 6.36
C ILE A 342 1.58 14.90 6.04
N SER A 343 0.77 13.91 5.65
CA SER A 343 -0.66 14.05 5.35
C SER A 343 -1.58 13.49 6.44
N SER A 344 -1.15 12.51 7.24
CA SER A 344 -1.92 11.99 8.38
C SER A 344 -1.08 11.16 9.36
N LEU A 345 -1.53 11.11 10.62
CA LEU A 345 -1.03 10.21 11.66
C LEU A 345 -2.11 9.18 12.02
N ASN A 346 -1.73 7.91 12.19
CA ASN A 346 -2.61 6.84 12.64
C ASN A 346 -1.91 5.89 13.63
N PRO A 347 -2.27 5.90 14.93
CA PRO A 347 -3.17 6.85 15.57
C PRO A 347 -2.55 8.27 15.62
N ALA A 348 -3.38 9.30 15.82
CA ALA A 348 -2.93 10.67 16.06
C ALA A 348 -2.63 10.98 17.54
N SER A 349 -2.73 9.96 18.40
CA SER A 349 -2.44 10.05 19.84
C SER A 349 -2.06 8.68 20.42
N GLY A 350 -1.29 8.67 21.50
CA GLY A 350 -0.91 7.44 22.21
C GLY A 350 0.20 7.66 23.24
N ALA A 351 0.44 6.66 24.08
CA ALA A 351 1.51 6.69 25.08
C ALA A 351 2.90 6.46 24.45
N VAL A 352 3.95 6.67 25.24
CA VAL A 352 5.30 6.16 24.93
C VAL A 352 5.23 4.67 24.57
N GLY A 353 5.95 4.25 23.53
CA GLY A 353 5.88 2.88 23.01
C GLY A 353 4.75 2.63 21.99
N THR A 354 3.84 3.57 21.76
CA THR A 354 2.82 3.43 20.69
C THR A 354 3.50 3.43 19.31
N SER A 355 3.18 2.46 18.46
CA SER A 355 3.60 2.47 17.05
C SER A 355 2.65 3.33 16.22
N VAL A 356 3.20 4.33 15.52
CA VAL A 356 2.45 5.33 14.75
C VAL A 356 2.76 5.18 13.26
N GLN A 357 1.71 5.03 12.45
CA GLN A 357 1.78 5.15 11.01
C GLN A 357 1.68 6.63 10.61
N ILE A 358 2.72 7.14 9.95
CA ILE A 358 2.83 8.49 9.43
C ILE A 358 2.69 8.39 7.91
N ASN A 359 1.58 8.86 7.35
CA ASN A 359 1.39 8.88 5.89
C ASN A 359 1.77 10.25 5.33
N GLY A 360 2.15 10.28 4.06
CA GLY A 360 2.68 11.49 3.45
C GLY A 360 3.20 11.26 2.03
N ASN A 361 4.14 12.10 1.61
CA ASN A 361 4.88 11.96 0.36
C ASN A 361 6.36 12.30 0.58
N ASN A 362 7.19 11.86 -0.37
CA ASN A 362 8.61 12.20 -0.52
C ASN A 362 9.49 11.91 0.71
N PHE A 363 9.13 10.88 1.49
CA PHE A 363 9.96 10.41 2.62
C PHE A 363 11.16 9.55 2.18
N GLY A 364 11.19 9.07 0.92
CA GLY A 364 12.23 8.18 0.40
C GLY A 364 12.39 6.88 1.19
N ALA A 365 13.65 6.57 1.54
CA ALA A 365 14.06 5.40 2.31
C ALA A 365 14.90 5.81 3.54
N GLN A 366 14.92 4.95 4.57
CA GLN A 366 15.68 5.20 5.80
C GLN A 366 17.18 5.04 5.56
N ARG A 367 17.88 6.15 5.37
CA ARG A 367 19.34 6.23 5.23
C ARG A 367 19.85 7.57 5.73
N ARG A 368 21.14 7.66 6.08
CA ARG A 368 21.83 8.92 6.43
C ARG A 368 21.08 9.68 7.56
N SER A 369 20.57 10.90 7.32
CA SER A 369 19.90 11.75 8.32
C SER A 369 18.45 11.37 8.63
N ALA A 370 17.89 10.38 7.92
CA ALA A 370 16.46 10.03 7.95
C ALA A 370 16.02 9.56 9.33
N ARG A 371 15.09 10.31 9.94
CA ARG A 371 14.61 10.10 11.30
C ARG A 371 13.21 10.69 11.49
N VAL A 372 12.56 10.34 12.59
CA VAL A 372 11.32 10.97 13.04
C VAL A 372 11.54 11.59 14.41
N THR A 373 10.97 12.76 14.67
CA THR A 373 10.92 13.34 16.02
C THR A 373 9.49 13.61 16.48
N PHE A 374 9.17 13.28 17.72
CA PHE A 374 7.94 13.65 18.42
C PHE A 374 8.25 14.85 19.33
N ASN A 375 7.79 16.05 18.94
CA ASN A 375 8.12 17.32 19.60
C ASN A 375 9.64 17.50 19.87
N GLY A 376 10.47 17.20 18.88
CA GLY A 376 11.94 17.24 18.98
C GLY A 376 12.60 15.96 19.51
N THR A 377 11.90 15.13 20.27
CA THR A 377 12.45 13.85 20.78
C THR A 377 12.52 12.80 19.68
N ALA A 378 13.71 12.30 19.36
CA ALA A 378 13.93 11.37 18.24
C ALA A 378 13.38 9.95 18.52
N ALA A 379 12.65 9.40 17.55
CA ALA A 379 12.15 8.02 17.58
C ALA A 379 13.27 7.03 17.27
N THR A 380 13.42 5.99 18.10
CA THR A 380 14.51 4.99 18.00
C THR A 380 14.16 3.81 17.10
N GLN A 381 12.87 3.47 17.01
CA GLN A 381 12.35 2.48 16.07
C GLN A 381 11.57 3.22 14.99
N VAL A 382 12.11 3.22 13.77
CA VAL A 382 11.48 3.79 12.58
C VAL A 382 11.65 2.85 11.39
N GLY A 383 10.80 3.01 10.37
CA GLY A 383 10.90 2.29 9.09
C GLY A 383 10.20 3.08 7.99
N PHE A 384 10.86 3.31 6.87
CA PHE A 384 10.46 4.26 5.82
C PHE A 384 10.07 3.59 4.50
N THR A 385 9.06 4.16 3.84
CA THR A 385 8.78 4.06 2.40
C THR A 385 8.32 5.44 1.92
N ASN A 386 8.35 5.74 0.61
CA ASN A 386 8.19 7.12 0.16
C ASN A 386 6.89 7.82 0.58
N ALA A 387 5.80 7.06 0.79
CA ALA A 387 4.50 7.59 1.19
C ALA A 387 4.08 7.23 2.63
N ARG A 388 4.91 6.46 3.35
CA ARG A 388 4.60 5.99 4.72
C ARG A 388 5.87 5.73 5.52
N VAL A 389 5.98 6.38 6.68
CA VAL A 389 6.88 5.99 7.77
C VAL A 389 6.07 5.27 8.85
N THR A 390 6.67 4.30 9.53
CA THR A 390 6.20 3.80 10.84
C THR A 390 7.22 4.19 11.89
N ALA A 391 6.79 4.79 13.00
CA ALA A 391 7.67 5.25 14.07
C ALA A 391 7.06 4.96 15.46
N THR A 392 7.86 4.47 16.40
CA THR A 392 7.44 4.26 17.79
C THR A 392 7.63 5.55 18.60
N VAL A 393 6.62 5.97 19.37
CA VAL A 393 6.70 7.13 20.27
C VAL A 393 7.85 6.92 21.28
N PRO A 394 8.91 7.75 21.28
CA PRO A 394 10.08 7.55 22.12
C PRO A 394 9.82 7.94 23.58
N SER A 395 10.63 7.41 24.50
CA SER A 395 10.65 7.88 25.89
C SER A 395 11.07 9.34 25.96
N GLY A 396 10.44 10.12 26.84
CA GLY A 396 10.61 11.57 26.92
C GLY A 396 9.91 12.38 25.82
N ALA A 397 9.11 11.76 24.95
CA ALA A 397 8.23 12.49 24.03
C ALA A 397 7.13 13.26 24.79
N THR A 398 6.80 14.46 24.33
CA THR A 398 5.64 15.23 24.79
C THR A 398 4.70 15.51 23.63
N SER A 399 3.44 15.85 23.93
CA SER A 399 2.49 16.31 22.90
C SER A 399 3.04 17.49 22.12
N GLY A 400 2.87 17.47 20.79
CA GLY A 400 3.45 18.45 19.87
C GLY A 400 3.60 17.91 18.45
N PRO A 401 4.29 18.62 17.54
CA PRO A 401 4.48 18.18 16.17
C PRO A 401 5.36 16.92 16.07
N VAL A 402 4.83 15.91 15.36
CA VAL A 402 5.65 14.91 14.68
C VAL A 402 6.23 15.54 13.43
N VAL A 403 7.54 15.36 13.23
CA VAL A 403 8.29 15.77 12.03
C VAL A 403 9.03 14.56 11.50
N VAL A 404 8.90 14.30 10.21
CA VAL A 404 9.76 13.37 9.47
C VAL A 404 10.89 14.20 8.87
N TYR A 405 12.13 13.72 9.00
CA TYR A 405 13.25 14.22 8.23
C TYR A 405 13.64 13.16 7.21
N ASP A 406 13.92 13.60 5.99
CA ASP A 406 14.45 12.72 4.95
C ASP A 406 15.94 12.40 5.17
N TRP A 407 16.56 11.76 4.18
CA TRP A 407 17.96 11.36 4.27
C TRP A 407 18.97 12.50 4.20
N ASP A 408 18.63 13.64 3.59
CA ASP A 408 19.52 14.80 3.51
C ASP A 408 19.46 15.59 4.83
N GLY A 409 18.28 15.62 5.45
CA GLY A 409 18.01 16.28 6.71
C GLY A 409 16.90 17.34 6.61
N ALA A 410 16.33 17.57 5.42
CA ALA A 410 15.16 18.42 5.22
C ALA A 410 13.98 17.94 6.07
N ALA A 411 13.28 18.90 6.67
CA ALA A 411 12.20 18.66 7.62
C ALA A 411 10.84 18.74 6.92
N SER A 412 9.94 17.80 7.23
CA SER A 412 8.55 17.88 6.82
C SER A 412 7.80 19.00 7.53
N ASN A 413 6.59 19.32 7.05
CA ASN A 413 5.61 19.98 7.89
C ASN A 413 5.41 19.19 9.20
N GLY A 414 5.26 19.89 10.31
CA GLY A 414 4.88 19.29 11.58
C GLY A 414 3.40 18.90 11.58
N MET A 415 3.07 17.73 12.14
CA MET A 415 1.70 17.31 12.39
C MET A 415 1.51 16.94 13.86
N ASN A 416 0.56 17.58 14.54
CA ASN A 416 0.38 17.41 15.99
C ASN A 416 -0.01 15.98 16.35
N PHE A 417 0.74 15.39 17.28
CA PHE A 417 0.44 14.13 17.96
C PHE A 417 0.23 14.42 19.45
N THR A 418 -0.84 13.87 20.01
CA THR A 418 -1.08 13.96 21.46
C THR A 418 -0.45 12.76 22.15
N VAL A 419 0.67 12.98 22.85
CA VAL A 419 1.20 11.97 23.77
C VAL A 419 0.19 11.84 24.93
N GLY A 420 -0.43 10.66 25.01
CA GLY A 420 -1.57 10.38 25.87
C GLY A 420 -1.21 9.45 27.02
N GLY A 421 -1.61 9.82 28.23
CA GLY A 421 -1.13 9.22 29.48
C GLY A 421 0.01 10.04 30.10
N SER A 422 0.19 9.92 31.42
CA SER A 422 1.36 10.46 32.10
C SER A 422 2.66 9.87 31.54
N PRO A 423 3.82 10.52 31.78
CA PRO A 423 5.10 9.84 31.62
C PRO A 423 5.10 8.51 32.39
N PRO A 424 5.87 7.50 31.95
CA PRO A 424 6.16 6.35 32.79
C PRO A 424 7.02 6.79 33.99
N THR A 425 6.33 7.25 35.03
CA THR A 425 6.62 6.76 36.38
C THR A 425 6.69 5.24 36.32
N GLY A 426 7.57 4.63 37.12
CA GLY A 426 7.61 3.17 37.25
C GLY A 426 6.23 2.62 37.58
N PRO A 427 5.94 1.35 37.21
CA PRO A 427 4.59 0.79 37.29
C PRO A 427 3.99 1.04 38.68
N SER A 428 2.77 1.57 38.75
CA SER A 428 2.11 1.85 40.04
C SER A 428 1.17 0.71 40.36
N VAL A 429 1.49 -0.10 41.36
CA VAL A 429 0.61 -1.18 41.86
C VAL A 429 -0.42 -0.55 42.82
N THR A 430 -1.71 -0.76 42.57
CA THR A 430 -2.80 -0.11 43.35
C THR A 430 -3.71 -1.09 44.10
N GLY A 431 -3.60 -2.38 43.81
CA GLY A 431 -4.36 -3.45 44.47
C GLY A 431 -4.08 -4.79 43.82
N VAL A 432 -4.37 -5.88 44.52
CA VAL A 432 -4.31 -7.25 44.00
C VAL A 432 -5.58 -7.98 44.41
N SER A 433 -6.07 -8.92 43.60
CA SER A 433 -7.32 -9.63 43.87
C SER A 433 -7.20 -11.12 43.52
N PRO A 434 -7.41 -12.05 44.48
CA PRO A 434 -7.57 -11.78 45.91
C PRO A 434 -6.32 -11.11 46.51
N ASP A 435 -6.53 -10.34 47.57
CA ASP A 435 -5.50 -9.67 48.39
C ASP A 435 -4.99 -10.55 49.53
N GLN A 436 -5.42 -11.81 49.58
CA GLN A 436 -4.97 -12.81 50.53
C GLN A 436 -4.97 -14.22 49.94
N GLY A 437 -4.20 -15.12 50.57
CA GLY A 437 -4.14 -16.53 50.19
C GLY A 437 -3.53 -17.40 51.29
N VAL A 438 -3.98 -18.65 51.36
CA VAL A 438 -3.58 -19.62 52.39
C VAL A 438 -2.22 -20.23 52.04
N ASN A 439 -1.34 -20.39 53.04
CA ASN A 439 0.05 -20.86 52.87
C ASN A 439 0.22 -22.37 52.57
N ILE A 440 -0.78 -23.00 51.94
CA ILE A 440 -0.79 -24.42 51.58
C ILE A 440 -0.51 -24.68 50.08
N GLY A 441 -0.82 -23.73 49.19
CA GLY A 441 -0.81 -23.99 47.74
C GLY A 441 -0.71 -22.76 46.84
N PRO A 442 -0.94 -22.94 45.52
CA PRO A 442 -0.94 -21.86 44.55
C PRO A 442 -2.19 -20.98 44.66
N VAL A 443 -2.01 -19.66 44.58
CA VAL A 443 -3.10 -18.68 44.45
C VAL A 443 -2.98 -17.93 43.12
N ASN A 444 -4.06 -17.96 42.34
CA ASN A 444 -4.18 -17.15 41.12
C ASN A 444 -4.64 -15.74 41.51
N VAL A 445 -3.86 -14.73 41.15
CA VAL A 445 -4.13 -13.32 41.47
C VAL A 445 -4.18 -12.45 40.21
N SER A 446 -4.99 -11.42 40.29
CA SER A 446 -5.11 -10.33 39.32
C SER A 446 -4.53 -9.06 39.96
N VAL A 447 -3.31 -8.68 39.59
CA VAL A 447 -2.68 -7.44 40.07
C VAL A 447 -3.17 -6.27 39.22
N SER A 448 -3.61 -5.21 39.90
CA SER A 448 -4.14 -3.98 39.33
C SER A 448 -3.20 -2.80 39.55
N GLY A 449 -3.20 -1.85 38.61
CA GLY A 449 -2.31 -0.71 38.68
C GLY A 449 -2.33 0.18 37.45
N SER A 450 -1.18 0.77 37.13
CA SER A 450 -0.95 1.49 35.88
C SER A 450 0.53 1.43 35.49
N GLY A 451 0.84 1.60 34.21
CA GLY A 451 2.22 1.58 33.70
C GLY A 451 2.84 0.18 33.57
N PHE A 452 2.06 -0.90 33.68
CA PHE A 452 2.53 -2.25 33.37
C PHE A 452 2.81 -2.37 31.86
N VAL A 453 3.80 -3.19 31.47
CA VAL A 453 4.06 -3.52 30.05
C VAL A 453 4.20 -5.02 29.83
N SER A 454 4.07 -5.47 28.58
CA SER A 454 4.24 -6.89 28.23
C SER A 454 5.65 -7.37 28.55
N GLY A 455 5.75 -8.53 29.22
CA GLY A 455 7.02 -9.07 29.73
C GLY A 455 7.40 -8.56 31.13
N CYS A 456 6.57 -7.78 31.82
CA CYS A 456 6.77 -7.50 33.24
C CYS A 456 6.74 -8.78 34.09
N THR A 457 7.43 -8.74 35.24
CA THR A 457 7.40 -9.77 36.28
C THR A 457 6.64 -9.28 37.51
N VAL A 458 6.16 -10.22 38.32
CA VAL A 458 5.42 -9.97 39.57
C VAL A 458 6.04 -10.83 40.65
N LYS A 459 6.14 -10.35 41.90
CA LYS A 459 6.53 -11.15 43.07
C LYS A 459 5.89 -10.64 44.36
N LEU A 460 5.84 -11.48 45.38
CA LEU A 460 5.67 -11.06 46.78
C LEU A 460 7.05 -10.92 47.43
N ALA A 461 7.24 -9.86 48.21
CA ALA A 461 8.47 -9.59 48.96
C ALA A 461 8.19 -9.31 50.44
N ARG A 462 9.07 -9.75 51.34
CA ARG A 462 8.95 -9.49 52.78
C ARG A 462 10.31 -9.54 53.48
N GLY A 463 10.64 -8.49 54.22
CA GLY A 463 11.89 -8.40 54.97
C GLY A 463 12.06 -9.57 55.96
N GLY A 464 13.13 -10.34 55.80
CA GLY A 464 13.41 -11.54 56.62
C GLY A 464 12.83 -12.85 56.07
N SER A 465 12.22 -12.85 54.88
CA SER A 465 11.80 -14.05 54.15
C SER A 465 12.40 -14.05 52.74
N SER A 466 12.39 -15.22 52.08
CA SER A 466 12.65 -15.28 50.64
C SER A 466 11.46 -14.68 49.87
N ASP A 467 11.75 -14.00 48.77
CA ASP A 467 10.71 -13.53 47.84
C ASP A 467 9.98 -14.72 47.18
N ILE A 468 8.71 -14.53 46.82
CA ILE A 468 7.88 -15.50 46.12
C ILE A 468 7.60 -14.96 44.72
N ASP A 469 8.31 -15.45 43.71
CA ASP A 469 8.10 -15.04 42.32
C ASP A 469 6.74 -15.52 41.78
N GLY A 470 6.06 -14.63 41.07
CA GLY A 470 4.82 -14.93 40.35
C GLY A 470 5.13 -15.77 39.11
N THR A 471 4.49 -16.93 39.04
CA THR A 471 4.54 -17.84 37.88
C THR A 471 3.37 -17.57 36.94
N GLY A 472 3.47 -18.04 35.69
CA GLY A 472 2.37 -17.91 34.71
C GLY A 472 2.02 -16.47 34.31
N VAL A 473 2.93 -15.50 34.52
CA VAL A 473 2.65 -14.07 34.39
C VAL A 473 2.09 -13.71 33.01
N SER A 474 0.84 -13.26 32.99
CA SER A 474 0.05 -12.96 31.81
C SER A 474 -0.30 -11.47 31.79
N PHE A 475 0.30 -10.74 30.86
CA PHE A 475 0.01 -9.32 30.65
C PHE A 475 -1.35 -9.14 29.98
N VAL A 476 -2.30 -8.55 30.70
CA VAL A 476 -3.68 -8.34 30.21
C VAL A 476 -3.86 -6.92 29.68
N SER A 477 -3.37 -5.93 30.39
CA SER A 477 -3.35 -4.53 29.97
C SER A 477 -2.28 -3.73 30.72
N SER A 478 -2.06 -2.47 30.33
CA SER A 478 -1.20 -1.54 31.08
C SER A 478 -1.68 -1.21 32.51
N SER A 479 -2.81 -1.78 32.94
CA SER A 479 -3.39 -1.64 34.28
C SER A 479 -3.73 -2.99 34.95
N ARG A 480 -3.47 -4.13 34.30
CA ARG A 480 -3.79 -5.47 34.82
C ARG A 480 -2.79 -6.53 34.35
N VAL A 481 -2.23 -7.27 35.29
CA VAL A 481 -1.38 -8.45 35.05
C VAL A 481 -1.84 -9.59 35.96
N ASP A 482 -2.01 -10.78 35.39
CA ASP A 482 -2.47 -11.97 36.11
C ASP A 482 -1.28 -12.92 36.35
N CYS A 483 -1.17 -13.53 37.52
CA CYS A 483 -0.11 -14.49 37.84
C CYS A 483 -0.50 -15.45 38.96
N THR A 484 0.29 -16.51 39.14
CA THR A 484 0.13 -17.50 40.21
C THR A 484 1.28 -17.40 41.20
N PHE A 485 1.02 -17.04 42.45
CA PHE A 485 2.00 -17.18 43.54
C PHE A 485 1.88 -18.58 44.15
N ASN A 486 2.98 -19.27 44.39
CA ASN A 486 2.97 -20.49 45.20
C ASN A 486 3.20 -20.14 46.68
N LEU A 487 2.20 -20.36 47.54
CA LEU A 487 2.27 -20.01 48.94
C LEU A 487 2.61 -21.19 49.86
N SER A 488 2.81 -22.42 49.34
CA SER A 488 3.12 -23.60 50.16
C SER A 488 4.32 -23.36 51.10
N GLY A 489 4.07 -23.32 52.41
CA GLY A 489 5.10 -23.07 53.44
C GLY A 489 5.51 -21.60 53.60
N ALA A 490 4.82 -20.66 52.95
CA ALA A 490 5.07 -19.23 53.12
C ALA A 490 4.74 -18.75 54.54
N ALA A 491 5.53 -17.80 55.05
CA ALA A 491 5.33 -17.24 56.37
C ALA A 491 4.05 -16.37 56.41
N ALA A 492 3.13 -16.68 57.33
CA ALA A 492 1.89 -15.94 57.50
C ALA A 492 2.13 -14.47 57.94
N GLY A 493 1.22 -13.59 57.54
CA GLY A 493 1.30 -12.13 57.70
C GLY A 493 1.29 -11.38 56.36
N SER A 494 1.58 -10.08 56.42
CA SER A 494 1.52 -9.18 55.27
C SER A 494 2.83 -9.18 54.45
N TRP A 495 2.70 -9.06 53.13
CA TRP A 495 3.75 -9.07 52.11
C TRP A 495 3.55 -7.93 51.11
N ASP A 496 4.64 -7.40 50.58
CA ASP A 496 4.65 -6.35 49.56
C ASP A 496 4.45 -6.97 48.16
N VAL A 497 3.52 -6.43 47.37
CA VAL A 497 3.34 -6.85 45.95
C VAL A 497 4.22 -5.98 45.07
N VAL A 498 5.17 -6.60 44.37
CA VAL A 498 6.12 -5.90 43.50
C VAL A 498 5.88 -6.28 42.04
N VAL A 499 5.74 -5.28 41.16
CA VAL A 499 5.70 -5.46 39.68
C VAL A 499 6.92 -4.77 39.08
N THR A 500 7.66 -5.47 38.20
CA THR A 500 8.86 -4.93 37.54
C THR A 500 8.73 -5.04 36.02
N ASN A 501 8.90 -3.93 35.30
CA ASN A 501 8.89 -3.90 33.84
C ASN A 501 10.26 -4.34 33.25
N PRO A 502 10.35 -4.74 31.97
CA PRO A 502 11.60 -5.13 31.30
C PRO A 502 12.68 -4.03 31.22
N ASP A 503 12.32 -2.78 31.49
CA ASP A 503 13.26 -1.64 31.60
C ASP A 503 13.83 -1.47 33.03
N ALA A 504 13.57 -2.44 33.91
CA ALA A 504 13.88 -2.46 35.33
C ALA A 504 13.18 -1.36 36.17
N SER A 505 12.19 -0.65 35.61
CA SER A 505 11.31 0.19 36.42
C SER A 505 10.37 -0.69 37.26
N ALA A 506 10.26 -0.39 38.56
CA ALA A 506 9.53 -1.22 39.51
C ALA A 506 8.48 -0.42 40.31
N GLY A 507 7.46 -1.15 40.75
CA GLY A 507 6.32 -0.69 41.52
C GLY A 507 6.09 -1.55 42.74
N THR A 508 5.65 -0.96 43.85
CA THR A 508 5.38 -1.70 45.08
C THR A 508 4.10 -1.23 45.74
N LEU A 509 3.21 -2.17 46.03
CA LEU A 509 2.09 -1.99 46.95
C LEU A 509 2.50 -2.63 48.28
N SER A 510 3.01 -1.82 49.20
CA SER A 510 3.51 -2.32 50.48
C SER A 510 2.39 -2.86 51.36
N GLY A 511 2.64 -4.04 51.93
CA GLY A 511 1.66 -4.84 52.65
C GLY A 511 0.44 -5.30 51.83
N GLY A 512 0.49 -5.19 50.51
CA GLY A 512 -0.64 -5.38 49.60
C GLY A 512 -1.20 -6.79 49.48
N PHE A 513 -0.53 -7.80 50.03
CA PHE A 513 -1.02 -9.18 50.04
C PHE A 513 -0.85 -9.83 51.41
N THR A 514 -1.84 -10.57 51.90
CA THR A 514 -1.81 -11.26 53.19
C THR A 514 -1.74 -12.77 53.01
N VAL A 515 -0.62 -13.37 53.42
CA VAL A 515 -0.51 -14.83 53.54
C VAL A 515 -1.17 -15.25 54.85
N THR A 516 -2.21 -16.07 54.79
CA THR A 516 -2.88 -16.64 55.97
C THR A 516 -2.39 -18.05 56.23
N ALA A 517 -2.50 -18.50 57.49
CA ALA A 517 -2.55 -19.94 57.79
C ALA A 517 -3.91 -20.51 57.31
N PRO A 518 -4.05 -21.82 57.10
CA PRO A 518 -5.36 -22.44 56.86
C PRO A 518 -6.28 -22.20 58.07
N SER A 519 -7.55 -21.91 57.78
CA SER A 519 -8.63 -22.12 58.73
C SER A 519 -9.00 -23.60 58.64
N GLN A 520 -8.85 -24.34 59.73
CA GLN A 520 -9.20 -25.77 59.82
C GLN A 520 -10.35 -25.96 60.80
N ASP A 521 -11.41 -25.18 60.57
CA ASP A 521 -12.65 -25.17 61.31
C ASP A 521 -13.66 -24.40 60.42
N PHE A 522 -14.64 -25.11 59.85
CA PHE A 522 -15.74 -24.51 59.08
C PHE A 522 -17.07 -24.55 59.85
N GLU A 523 -17.03 -25.00 61.10
CA GLU A 523 -18.21 -25.34 61.91
C GLU A 523 -18.99 -24.12 62.43
N PRO A 524 -20.29 -24.27 62.70
CA PRO A 524 -21.11 -25.45 62.40
C PRO A 524 -21.50 -25.50 60.92
N ASN A 525 -21.39 -26.66 60.28
CA ASN A 525 -21.98 -26.87 58.94
C ASN A 525 -22.74 -28.19 58.74
N ASP A 526 -23.14 -28.87 59.83
CA ASP A 526 -24.00 -30.08 59.92
C ASP A 526 -25.34 -30.05 59.14
N SER A 527 -25.75 -28.91 58.57
CA SER A 527 -27.06 -28.79 57.92
C SER A 527 -27.09 -27.84 56.73
N LEU A 528 -28.03 -28.10 55.81
CA LEU A 528 -28.32 -27.23 54.66
C LEU A 528 -28.72 -25.78 55.07
N GLY A 529 -29.08 -25.55 56.34
CA GLY A 529 -29.33 -24.22 56.90
C GLY A 529 -28.08 -23.50 57.43
N GLU A 530 -27.03 -24.25 57.76
CA GLU A 530 -25.75 -23.77 58.32
C GLU A 530 -24.60 -23.80 57.29
N ALA A 531 -24.76 -24.57 56.22
CA ALA A 531 -23.86 -24.77 55.08
C ALA A 531 -22.87 -23.62 54.76
N TYR A 532 -21.58 -23.95 54.71
CA TYR A 532 -20.52 -22.96 54.50
C TYR A 532 -20.43 -22.47 53.04
N GLY A 533 -20.32 -21.15 52.83
CA GLY A 533 -20.19 -20.60 51.48
C GLY A 533 -20.41 -19.08 51.33
N PRO A 534 -20.49 -18.57 50.08
CA PRO A 534 -20.41 -19.33 48.84
C PRO A 534 -18.98 -19.78 48.53
N LEU A 535 -18.82 -21.06 48.18
CA LEU A 535 -17.59 -21.58 47.61
C LEU A 535 -17.26 -20.86 46.30
N ARG A 536 -15.99 -20.53 46.10
CA ARG A 536 -15.51 -19.85 44.91
C ARG A 536 -15.17 -20.89 43.83
N ALA A 537 -15.52 -20.60 42.59
CA ALA A 537 -15.09 -21.39 41.44
C ALA A 537 -13.54 -21.40 41.33
N ASP A 538 -13.00 -22.55 40.93
CA ASP A 538 -11.57 -22.83 40.79
C ASP A 538 -10.76 -22.66 42.10
N VAL A 539 -11.42 -22.82 43.25
CA VAL A 539 -10.81 -22.88 44.58
C VAL A 539 -11.09 -24.24 45.22
N TYR A 540 -10.09 -24.75 45.93
CA TYR A 540 -10.17 -25.96 46.74
C TYR A 540 -10.26 -25.62 48.22
N TYR A 541 -11.03 -26.40 48.95
CA TYR A 541 -11.34 -26.28 50.37
C TYR A 541 -10.97 -27.60 51.06
N SER A 542 -10.38 -27.52 52.26
CA SER A 542 -9.94 -28.68 53.03
C SER A 542 -10.57 -28.65 54.42
N SER A 543 -11.30 -29.72 54.74
CA SER A 543 -11.96 -29.98 56.02
C SER A 543 -11.85 -31.48 56.31
N HIS A 544 -12.22 -31.90 57.50
CA HIS A 544 -12.19 -33.30 57.92
C HIS A 544 -13.46 -33.63 58.70
N VAL A 545 -13.98 -34.86 58.52
CA VAL A 545 -15.20 -35.29 59.22
C VAL A 545 -14.84 -35.72 60.65
N ALA A 546 -15.34 -34.98 61.63
CA ALA A 546 -14.98 -35.11 63.04
C ALA A 546 -15.63 -36.33 63.74
N ASP A 547 -16.86 -36.71 63.37
CA ASP A 547 -17.51 -37.95 63.83
C ASP A 547 -18.56 -38.49 62.80
N PRO A 548 -19.10 -39.72 62.94
CA PRO A 548 -20.03 -40.32 61.97
C PRO A 548 -21.39 -39.63 61.76
N TYR A 549 -21.64 -38.47 62.38
CA TYR A 549 -22.86 -37.66 62.22
C TYR A 549 -22.61 -36.24 61.69
N ASP A 550 -21.36 -35.91 61.39
CA ASP A 550 -20.91 -34.66 60.75
C ASP A 550 -21.26 -34.71 59.24
N ASP A 551 -22.40 -34.10 58.91
CA ASP A 551 -22.93 -33.95 57.55
C ASP A 551 -22.43 -32.62 56.96
N ASP A 552 -21.21 -32.63 56.42
CA ASP A 552 -20.41 -31.48 56.01
C ASP A 552 -21.04 -30.73 54.78
N TYR A 553 -21.96 -29.78 55.04
CA TYR A 553 -22.67 -29.01 53.99
C TYR A 553 -21.92 -27.75 53.54
N TYR A 554 -22.00 -27.46 52.25
CA TYR A 554 -21.49 -26.26 51.60
C TYR A 554 -22.52 -25.65 50.63
N TYR A 555 -22.31 -24.41 50.18
CA TYR A 555 -23.09 -23.85 49.07
C TYR A 555 -22.27 -23.02 48.07
N THR A 556 -22.82 -22.82 46.88
CA THR A 556 -22.25 -21.98 45.82
C THR A 556 -23.36 -21.32 44.98
N ASP A 557 -23.10 -20.12 44.46
CA ASP A 557 -24.04 -19.35 43.65
C ASP A 557 -23.60 -19.34 42.17
N VAL A 558 -24.35 -20.03 41.30
CA VAL A 558 -24.00 -20.21 39.88
C VAL A 558 -24.60 -19.09 39.01
N PRO A 559 -23.82 -18.42 38.14
CA PRO A 559 -24.33 -17.42 37.21
C PRO A 559 -25.23 -17.98 36.08
N ALA A 560 -26.08 -17.12 35.50
CA ALA A 560 -26.81 -17.45 34.27
C ALA A 560 -25.86 -17.52 33.06
N GLY A 561 -26.13 -18.41 32.10
CA GLY A 561 -25.23 -18.62 30.96
C GLY A 561 -24.00 -19.46 31.29
N THR A 562 -24.08 -20.27 32.35
CA THR A 562 -23.10 -21.30 32.70
C THR A 562 -23.30 -22.57 31.83
N GLY A 563 -22.19 -23.26 31.50
CA GLY A 563 -22.15 -24.48 30.70
C GLY A 563 -22.18 -25.75 31.55
N VAL A 564 -21.05 -26.48 31.56
CA VAL A 564 -20.80 -27.55 32.54
C VAL A 564 -20.48 -26.92 33.89
N ILE A 565 -21.06 -27.47 34.95
CA ILE A 565 -20.62 -27.33 36.34
C ILE A 565 -19.90 -28.63 36.70
N THR A 566 -18.70 -28.51 37.25
CA THR A 566 -17.87 -29.64 37.70
C THR A 566 -17.58 -29.49 39.19
N ILE A 567 -17.82 -30.53 39.97
CA ILE A 567 -17.51 -30.60 41.40
C ILE A 567 -16.67 -31.86 41.63
N VAL A 568 -15.67 -31.76 42.50
CA VAL A 568 -14.80 -32.87 42.89
C VAL A 568 -14.67 -32.94 44.40
N LEU A 569 -14.74 -34.14 44.95
CA LEU A 569 -14.21 -34.48 46.28
C LEU A 569 -12.96 -35.32 46.04
N LYS A 570 -11.89 -35.05 46.79
CA LYS A 570 -10.59 -35.68 46.61
C LYS A 570 -9.91 -35.95 47.93
N SER A 571 -8.90 -36.80 47.90
CA SER A 571 -8.05 -37.06 49.09
C SER A 571 -8.83 -37.57 50.30
N VAL A 572 -9.91 -38.34 50.06
CA VAL A 572 -10.67 -39.01 51.12
C VAL A 572 -9.70 -39.82 52.00
N PRO A 573 -9.78 -39.72 53.34
CA PRO A 573 -8.85 -40.39 54.25
C PRO A 573 -8.82 -41.92 54.07
N SER A 574 -7.67 -42.52 54.32
CA SER A 574 -7.48 -43.96 54.11
C SER A 574 -8.31 -44.78 55.11
N GLY A 575 -9.30 -45.53 54.61
CA GLY A 575 -10.27 -46.25 55.44
C GLY A 575 -11.54 -45.46 55.73
N CYS A 576 -11.78 -44.38 54.98
CA CYS A 576 -13.07 -43.70 54.88
C CYS A 576 -13.64 -43.85 53.45
N ASP A 577 -14.95 -43.69 53.34
CA ASP A 577 -15.78 -43.74 52.14
C ASP A 577 -16.75 -42.55 52.23
N TYR A 578 -16.53 -41.51 51.43
CA TYR A 578 -17.23 -40.22 51.51
C TYR A 578 -18.00 -39.94 50.22
N ASP A 579 -19.32 -40.11 50.25
CA ASP A 579 -20.21 -39.77 49.14
C ASP A 579 -20.22 -38.24 48.89
N LEU A 580 -20.50 -37.84 47.64
CA LEU A 580 -20.73 -36.45 47.27
C LEU A 580 -22.14 -36.24 46.71
N TYR A 581 -22.92 -35.35 47.31
CA TYR A 581 -24.30 -35.02 46.89
C TYR A 581 -24.44 -33.54 46.49
N VAL A 582 -25.33 -33.26 45.53
CA VAL A 582 -25.62 -31.89 45.05
C VAL A 582 -27.12 -31.63 45.06
N TYR A 583 -27.53 -30.54 45.71
CA TYR A 583 -28.93 -30.11 45.82
C TYR A 583 -29.12 -28.73 45.18
N ASN A 584 -30.31 -28.48 44.64
CA ASN A 584 -30.71 -27.15 44.16
C ASN A 584 -31.17 -26.24 45.32
N GLN A 585 -31.41 -24.96 45.00
CA GLN A 585 -31.96 -23.95 45.92
C GLN A 585 -33.31 -24.28 46.60
N TYR A 586 -33.96 -25.39 46.25
CA TYR A 586 -35.20 -25.90 46.86
C TYR A 586 -34.97 -27.16 47.72
N GLY A 587 -33.72 -27.53 48.00
CA GLY A 587 -33.37 -28.74 48.77
C GLY A 587 -33.59 -30.05 48.01
N GLN A 588 -33.71 -30.02 46.68
CA GLN A 588 -33.90 -31.21 45.86
C GLN A 588 -32.56 -31.67 45.28
N GLN A 589 -32.19 -32.93 45.47
CA GLN A 589 -31.00 -33.53 44.88
C GLN A 589 -31.08 -33.46 43.34
N VAL A 590 -30.00 -33.01 42.70
CA VAL A 590 -29.86 -32.89 41.24
C VAL A 590 -28.73 -33.75 40.66
N ALA A 591 -27.74 -34.12 41.49
CA ALA A 591 -26.67 -35.04 41.13
C ALA A 591 -26.06 -35.66 42.40
N SER A 592 -25.29 -36.75 42.24
CA SER A 592 -24.41 -37.34 43.25
C SER A 592 -23.34 -38.20 42.58
N SER A 593 -22.29 -38.52 43.33
CA SER A 593 -21.27 -39.52 43.01
C SER A 593 -20.94 -40.28 44.31
N ILE A 594 -20.73 -41.60 44.19
CA ILE A 594 -20.76 -42.58 45.30
C ILE A 594 -19.75 -43.73 45.06
N ASN A 595 -18.47 -43.38 44.91
CA ASN A 595 -17.36 -44.28 44.56
C ASN A 595 -16.71 -44.87 45.81
N SER A 596 -17.04 -46.12 46.13
CA SER A 596 -16.62 -46.80 47.36
C SER A 596 -15.10 -46.87 47.60
N ASP A 597 -14.74 -47.10 48.87
CA ASP A 597 -13.40 -46.89 49.44
C ASP A 597 -12.99 -45.40 49.32
N ASN A 598 -11.70 -45.08 49.47
CA ASN A 598 -11.22 -43.69 49.54
C ASN A 598 -10.95 -43.06 48.15
N LEU A 599 -11.86 -43.26 47.19
CA LEU A 599 -11.72 -42.77 45.81
C LEU A 599 -12.13 -41.28 45.67
N ASP A 600 -11.59 -40.62 44.64
CA ASP A 600 -11.98 -39.26 44.27
C ASP A 600 -13.40 -39.25 43.65
N GLU A 601 -14.29 -38.40 44.15
CA GLU A 601 -15.59 -38.15 43.52
C GLU A 601 -15.50 -37.09 42.41
N LEU A 602 -16.35 -37.25 41.40
CA LEU A 602 -16.46 -36.32 40.26
C LEU A 602 -17.92 -36.24 39.79
N ILE A 603 -18.50 -35.04 39.91
CA ILE A 603 -19.84 -34.73 39.41
C ILE A 603 -19.72 -33.69 38.30
N GLU A 604 -20.21 -34.03 37.11
CA GLU A 604 -20.38 -33.08 36.01
C GLU A 604 -21.87 -32.99 35.62
N PHE A 605 -22.43 -31.78 35.63
CA PHE A 605 -23.81 -31.55 35.19
C PHE A 605 -23.99 -30.22 34.45
N HIS A 606 -25.08 -30.11 33.68
CA HIS A 606 -25.45 -28.88 32.97
C HIS A 606 -26.71 -28.28 33.59
N TYR A 607 -26.68 -26.98 33.92
CA TYR A 607 -27.88 -26.26 34.33
C TYR A 607 -27.86 -24.80 33.81
N PRO A 608 -28.81 -24.39 32.96
CA PRO A 608 -28.73 -23.10 32.25
C PRO A 608 -29.30 -21.90 33.03
N GLN A 609 -29.68 -22.07 34.30
CA GLN A 609 -30.35 -21.04 35.12
C GLN A 609 -29.43 -20.60 36.26
N ALA A 610 -29.45 -19.30 36.58
CA ALA A 610 -28.80 -18.80 37.80
C ALA A 610 -29.55 -19.34 39.04
N ALA A 611 -28.83 -20.01 39.93
CA ALA A 611 -29.37 -20.61 41.12
C ALA A 611 -28.27 -20.85 42.17
N ARG A 612 -28.68 -20.97 43.43
CA ARG A 612 -27.83 -21.56 44.48
C ARG A 612 -27.83 -23.08 44.36
N TYR A 613 -26.68 -23.68 44.59
CA TYR A 613 -26.52 -25.11 44.80
C TYR A 613 -25.91 -25.36 46.18
N TYR A 614 -26.37 -26.41 46.84
CA TYR A 614 -25.75 -26.93 48.05
C TYR A 614 -24.98 -28.20 47.68
N LEU A 615 -23.81 -28.34 48.26
CA LEU A 615 -22.98 -29.54 48.21
C LEU A 615 -23.04 -30.19 49.60
N LEU A 616 -22.98 -31.51 49.64
CA LEU A 616 -22.84 -32.28 50.89
C LEU A 616 -21.73 -33.30 50.66
N VAL A 617 -20.75 -33.30 51.54
CA VAL A 617 -19.82 -34.42 51.73
C VAL A 617 -20.42 -35.29 52.83
N TYR A 618 -20.71 -36.55 52.53
CA TYR A 618 -21.46 -37.42 53.44
C TYR A 618 -20.62 -38.63 53.88
N PRO A 619 -20.35 -38.82 55.18
CA PRO A 619 -19.52 -39.93 55.67
C PRO A 619 -20.27 -41.26 55.63
N TYR A 620 -20.22 -41.95 54.49
CA TYR A 620 -20.90 -43.23 54.29
C TYR A 620 -20.27 -44.37 55.12
N GLU A 621 -18.94 -44.46 55.16
CA GLU A 621 -18.21 -45.32 56.09
C GLU A 621 -16.92 -44.65 56.58
N GLY A 622 -16.66 -44.69 57.90
CA GLY A 622 -15.46 -44.10 58.50
C GLY A 622 -15.49 -42.56 58.64
N TYR A 623 -14.51 -42.02 59.37
CA TYR A 623 -14.26 -40.59 59.56
C TYR A 623 -12.81 -40.35 60.00
N SER A 624 -12.29 -39.11 59.92
CA SER A 624 -10.94 -38.78 60.39
C SER A 624 -10.93 -37.41 61.07
N THR A 625 -10.43 -37.35 62.31
CA THR A 625 -10.25 -36.11 63.08
C THR A 625 -8.90 -35.43 62.82
N THR A 626 -8.15 -35.87 61.81
CA THR A 626 -6.76 -35.42 61.57
C THR A 626 -6.33 -35.30 60.11
N ASP A 627 -7.01 -35.98 59.18
CA ASP A 627 -6.68 -35.96 57.76
C ASP A 627 -7.82 -35.27 56.99
N ASP A 628 -7.53 -34.12 56.39
CA ASP A 628 -8.51 -33.37 55.59
C ASP A 628 -8.77 -34.05 54.23
N TYR A 629 -10.03 -34.09 53.81
CA TYR A 629 -10.40 -34.25 52.40
C TYR A 629 -10.19 -32.93 51.64
N VAL A 630 -10.41 -32.93 50.32
CA VAL A 630 -10.32 -31.74 49.46
C VAL A 630 -11.57 -31.61 48.57
N LEU A 631 -12.43 -30.65 48.85
CA LEU A 631 -13.60 -30.31 48.04
C LEU A 631 -13.26 -29.16 47.06
N GLY A 632 -13.73 -29.25 45.81
CA GLY A 632 -13.51 -28.23 44.79
C GLY A 632 -14.67 -28.11 43.79
N PHE A 633 -14.89 -26.90 43.28
CA PHE A 633 -16.00 -26.56 42.39
C PHE A 633 -15.52 -25.62 41.27
N SER A 634 -16.00 -25.84 40.04
CA SER A 634 -15.72 -24.97 38.89
C SER A 634 -16.85 -25.00 37.86
N TYR A 635 -16.83 -24.05 36.91
CA TYR A 635 -17.80 -24.04 35.82
C TYR A 635 -17.30 -23.34 34.54
N GLY A 636 -17.76 -23.82 33.38
CA GLY A 636 -17.42 -23.26 32.07
C GLY A 636 -18.35 -22.14 31.62
N SER A 637 -17.80 -21.07 31.04
CA SER A 637 -18.59 -20.00 30.40
C SER A 637 -19.23 -20.45 29.08
N THR A 638 -20.50 -20.13 28.84
CA THR A 638 -21.07 -20.28 27.48
C THR A 638 -20.45 -19.29 26.49
N GLN A 639 -20.32 -19.72 25.23
CA GLN A 639 -19.88 -18.84 24.14
C GLN A 639 -21.04 -17.94 23.71
N GLU A 640 -20.85 -16.62 23.63
CA GLU A 640 -21.87 -15.73 23.08
C GLU A 640 -22.11 -15.97 21.57
N ALA A 641 -23.32 -15.65 21.12
CA ALA A 641 -23.70 -15.73 19.71
C ALA A 641 -22.85 -14.76 18.86
N PRO A 642 -22.40 -15.18 17.67
CA PRO A 642 -21.59 -14.33 16.79
C PRO A 642 -22.39 -13.13 16.28
N SER A 643 -21.74 -12.00 16.03
CA SER A 643 -22.36 -10.84 15.39
C SER A 643 -21.63 -10.45 14.10
N ILE A 644 -22.35 -9.90 13.12
CA ILE A 644 -21.79 -9.34 11.88
C ILE A 644 -22.01 -7.84 11.89
N SER A 645 -20.93 -7.07 11.87
CA SER A 645 -20.92 -5.60 11.77
C SER A 645 -20.86 -5.11 10.32
N GLY A 646 -20.34 -5.90 9.37
CA GLY A 646 -20.29 -5.49 7.96
C GLY A 646 -19.81 -6.56 6.97
N LEU A 647 -19.94 -6.25 5.68
CA LEU A 647 -19.49 -7.06 4.56
C LEU A 647 -18.66 -6.21 3.59
N SER A 648 -17.44 -6.64 3.27
CA SER A 648 -16.52 -5.93 2.37
C SER A 648 -15.95 -6.86 1.29
N PRO A 649 -16.32 -6.70 -0.01
CA PRO A 649 -17.40 -5.82 -0.50
C PRO A 649 -18.80 -6.33 -0.11
N SER A 650 -19.81 -5.45 -0.15
CA SER A 650 -21.22 -5.81 0.10
C SER A 650 -21.96 -6.37 -1.13
N SER A 651 -21.28 -6.48 -2.28
CA SER A 651 -21.79 -7.08 -3.51
C SER A 651 -20.68 -7.75 -4.31
N GLY A 652 -21.03 -8.72 -5.16
CA GLY A 652 -20.06 -9.46 -5.95
C GLY A 652 -20.68 -10.60 -6.76
N THR A 653 -19.89 -11.27 -7.58
CA THR A 653 -20.32 -12.44 -8.36
C THR A 653 -20.06 -13.74 -7.59
N ARG A 654 -20.70 -14.84 -7.98
CA ARG A 654 -20.38 -16.17 -7.42
C ARG A 654 -18.87 -16.47 -7.59
N GLY A 655 -18.24 -17.03 -6.55
CA GLY A 655 -16.80 -17.30 -6.51
C GLY A 655 -15.91 -16.10 -6.17
N SER A 656 -16.43 -14.86 -6.19
CA SER A 656 -15.69 -13.71 -5.64
C SER A 656 -15.55 -13.83 -4.12
N ALA A 657 -14.46 -13.29 -3.57
CA ALA A 657 -14.20 -13.29 -2.14
C ALA A 657 -14.87 -12.07 -1.46
N VAL A 658 -15.49 -12.31 -0.31
CA VAL A 658 -16.00 -11.28 0.59
C VAL A 658 -15.43 -11.50 1.99
N THR A 659 -15.19 -10.38 2.69
CA THR A 659 -14.77 -10.34 4.08
C THR A 659 -15.98 -9.99 4.94
N ILE A 660 -16.30 -10.84 5.90
CA ILE A 660 -17.34 -10.67 6.91
C ILE A 660 -16.65 -10.12 8.16
N LEU A 661 -17.06 -8.95 8.62
CA LEU A 661 -16.54 -8.30 9.83
C LEU A 661 -17.54 -8.46 10.97
N GLY A 662 -17.07 -8.62 12.20
CA GLY A 662 -17.94 -8.90 13.34
C GLY A 662 -17.23 -9.30 14.62
N SER A 663 -17.88 -10.14 15.43
CA SER A 663 -17.38 -10.66 16.71
C SER A 663 -17.96 -12.05 17.01
N GLY A 664 -17.41 -12.75 18.02
CA GLY A 664 -17.90 -14.07 18.44
C GLY A 664 -17.60 -15.22 17.44
N PHE A 665 -16.78 -14.99 16.42
CA PHE A 665 -16.46 -16.00 15.40
C PHE A 665 -15.51 -17.11 15.88
N GLY A 666 -14.85 -16.92 17.04
CA GLY A 666 -13.80 -17.81 17.55
C GLY A 666 -12.47 -17.65 16.80
N ALA A 667 -11.35 -17.94 17.49
CA ALA A 667 -10.00 -17.75 16.93
C ALA A 667 -9.72 -18.64 15.70
N SER A 668 -10.35 -19.82 15.63
CA SER A 668 -10.32 -20.72 14.47
C SER A 668 -11.75 -21.16 14.11
N ARG A 669 -11.95 -21.68 12.89
CA ARG A 669 -13.29 -22.07 12.42
C ARG A 669 -13.89 -23.21 13.24
N GLY A 670 -13.11 -24.27 13.51
CA GLY A 670 -13.67 -25.54 13.99
C GLY A 670 -14.82 -26.04 13.10
N SER A 671 -15.95 -26.35 13.74
CA SER A 671 -17.23 -26.74 13.14
C SER A 671 -18.09 -25.56 12.64
N SER A 672 -17.65 -24.31 12.85
CA SER A 672 -18.42 -23.11 12.50
C SER A 672 -18.61 -22.94 10.99
N VAL A 673 -19.74 -22.35 10.58
CA VAL A 673 -20.11 -22.22 9.16
C VAL A 673 -20.67 -20.85 8.80
N VAL A 674 -20.39 -20.40 7.57
CA VAL A 674 -21.02 -19.23 6.95
C VAL A 674 -22.15 -19.69 6.02
N ARG A 675 -23.28 -18.97 6.04
CA ARG A 675 -24.40 -19.14 5.11
C ARG A 675 -24.68 -17.89 4.29
N PHE A 676 -25.11 -18.09 3.04
CA PHE A 676 -25.73 -17.08 2.17
C PHE A 676 -27.17 -17.50 1.90
N GLY A 677 -28.11 -16.95 2.67
CA GLY A 677 -29.48 -17.46 2.74
C GLY A 677 -29.49 -18.91 3.23
N SER A 678 -30.12 -19.80 2.47
CA SER A 678 -30.16 -21.24 2.78
C SER A 678 -28.94 -22.04 2.29
N ARG A 679 -27.90 -21.40 1.70
CA ARG A 679 -26.69 -22.09 1.23
C ARG A 679 -25.54 -21.95 2.20
N VAL A 680 -25.05 -23.07 2.74
CA VAL A 680 -23.80 -23.18 3.49
C VAL A 680 -22.61 -23.06 2.52
N CYS A 681 -21.53 -22.39 2.93
CA CYS A 681 -20.28 -22.33 2.17
C CYS A 681 -19.48 -23.63 2.35
N ALA A 682 -18.91 -24.16 1.26
CA ALA A 682 -18.13 -25.40 1.31
C ALA A 682 -16.78 -25.18 2.02
N SER A 683 -16.16 -26.23 2.55
CA SER A 683 -14.86 -26.15 3.25
C SER A 683 -13.75 -25.49 2.43
N SER A 684 -13.84 -25.50 1.09
CA SER A 684 -12.93 -24.88 0.11
C SER A 684 -13.32 -23.46 -0.34
N ASP A 685 -14.45 -22.93 0.11
CA ASP A 685 -14.86 -21.54 -0.09
C ASP A 685 -14.18 -20.60 0.92
N TYR A 686 -13.80 -21.09 2.11
CA TYR A 686 -13.11 -20.30 3.14
C TYR A 686 -11.66 -19.99 2.73
N LEU A 687 -11.21 -18.77 3.04
CA LEU A 687 -9.90 -18.22 2.66
C LEU A 687 -9.10 -17.69 3.86
N ALA A 688 -9.78 -17.21 4.90
CA ALA A 688 -9.20 -16.86 6.20
C ALA A 688 -10.28 -16.88 7.28
N TRP A 689 -9.89 -17.08 8.54
CA TRP A 689 -10.76 -17.03 9.71
C TRP A 689 -10.02 -16.38 10.89
N SER A 690 -10.76 -15.67 11.74
CA SER A 690 -10.31 -15.06 13.00
C SER A 690 -11.55 -14.72 13.84
N SER A 691 -11.36 -14.32 15.10
CA SER A 691 -12.46 -13.99 16.03
C SER A 691 -13.35 -12.82 15.59
N THR A 692 -12.87 -11.95 14.69
CA THR A 692 -13.56 -10.73 14.23
C THR A 692 -13.67 -10.60 12.70
N SER A 693 -13.02 -11.48 11.93
CA SER A 693 -13.01 -11.41 10.46
C SER A 693 -12.98 -12.80 9.82
N ILE A 694 -13.90 -13.05 8.88
CA ILE A 694 -13.96 -14.27 8.06
C ILE A 694 -13.90 -13.90 6.59
N ARG A 695 -12.95 -14.45 5.84
CA ARG A 695 -12.85 -14.24 4.37
C ARG A 695 -13.28 -15.50 3.64
N VAL A 696 -14.29 -15.40 2.78
CA VAL A 696 -14.97 -16.55 2.15
C VAL A 696 -15.43 -16.21 0.73
N LYS A 697 -15.50 -17.22 -0.15
CA LYS A 697 -16.07 -17.10 -1.50
C LYS A 697 -17.60 -17.16 -1.46
N VAL A 698 -18.26 -16.38 -2.34
CA VAL A 698 -19.71 -16.47 -2.54
C VAL A 698 -20.07 -17.85 -3.16
N PRO A 699 -20.85 -18.71 -2.48
CA PRO A 699 -21.02 -20.12 -2.88
C PRO A 699 -21.94 -20.32 -4.10
N SER A 700 -21.89 -21.51 -4.69
CA SER A 700 -22.75 -21.91 -5.83
C SER A 700 -24.23 -22.02 -5.47
N GLY A 701 -25.10 -21.75 -6.45
CA GLY A 701 -26.55 -21.92 -6.29
C GLY A 701 -27.25 -20.79 -5.51
N VAL A 702 -26.55 -19.67 -5.29
CA VAL A 702 -27.08 -18.42 -4.74
C VAL A 702 -27.27 -17.39 -5.86
N GLY A 703 -28.22 -16.47 -5.69
CA GLY A 703 -28.49 -15.32 -6.56
C GLY A 703 -29.44 -14.33 -5.88
N GLY A 704 -29.57 -13.12 -6.42
CA GLY A 704 -30.38 -12.07 -5.81
C GLY A 704 -29.70 -11.39 -4.62
N ARG A 705 -30.42 -11.17 -3.51
CA ARG A 705 -29.90 -10.47 -2.32
C ARG A 705 -30.04 -11.30 -1.02
N PRO A 706 -29.25 -12.39 -0.87
CA PRO A 706 -29.24 -13.21 0.35
C PRO A 706 -28.83 -12.43 1.61
N GLN A 707 -29.32 -12.88 2.76
CA GLN A 707 -28.72 -12.55 4.07
C GLN A 707 -27.51 -13.45 4.31
N VAL A 708 -26.39 -12.87 4.75
CA VAL A 708 -25.20 -13.60 5.20
C VAL A 708 -25.29 -13.77 6.71
N THR A 709 -25.05 -14.99 7.20
CA THR A 709 -24.99 -15.32 8.64
C THR A 709 -23.79 -16.22 8.95
N VAL A 710 -23.30 -16.13 10.18
CA VAL A 710 -22.29 -17.04 10.77
C VAL A 710 -22.96 -17.88 11.86
N THR A 711 -22.64 -19.16 11.94
CA THR A 711 -23.02 -20.04 13.05
C THR A 711 -21.76 -20.61 13.71
N THR A 712 -21.63 -20.44 15.02
CA THR A 712 -20.57 -21.00 15.89
C THR A 712 -21.21 -21.85 17.01
N GLY A 713 -20.43 -22.29 18.00
CA GLY A 713 -20.96 -22.98 19.18
C GLY A 713 -21.94 -22.13 19.99
N GLY A 714 -21.69 -20.81 20.07
CA GLY A 714 -22.55 -19.84 20.75
C GLY A 714 -23.87 -19.49 20.03
N GLY A 715 -24.13 -20.04 18.84
CA GLY A 715 -25.38 -19.81 18.10
C GLY A 715 -25.17 -19.19 16.71
N THR A 716 -26.17 -18.45 16.22
CA THR A 716 -26.17 -17.87 14.85
C THR A 716 -26.36 -16.37 14.87
N SER A 717 -25.62 -15.68 14.00
CA SER A 717 -25.58 -14.22 13.94
C SER A 717 -26.83 -13.56 13.38
N ASN A 718 -26.91 -12.23 13.60
CA ASN A 718 -27.70 -11.35 12.77
C ASN A 718 -27.36 -11.53 11.27
N GLY A 719 -28.35 -11.33 10.41
CA GLY A 719 -28.20 -11.40 8.96
C GLY A 719 -27.79 -10.06 8.35
N VAL A 720 -26.79 -10.05 7.46
CA VAL A 720 -26.39 -8.86 6.68
C VAL A 720 -26.52 -9.12 5.19
N ALA A 721 -27.20 -8.23 4.47
CA ALA A 721 -27.65 -8.49 3.10
C ALA A 721 -26.57 -8.23 2.04
N PHE A 722 -26.12 -9.29 1.36
CA PHE A 722 -25.15 -9.26 0.26
C PHE A 722 -25.85 -9.27 -1.11
N SER A 723 -25.39 -8.47 -2.06
CA SER A 723 -25.97 -8.42 -3.42
C SER A 723 -25.18 -9.28 -4.43
N VAL A 724 -25.76 -10.40 -4.88
CA VAL A 724 -25.14 -11.31 -5.86
C VAL A 724 -25.42 -10.83 -7.28
N ILE A 725 -24.36 -10.34 -7.94
CA ILE A 725 -24.40 -9.83 -9.31
C ILE A 725 -24.50 -11.02 -10.30
N PRO A 726 -25.50 -11.05 -11.20
CA PRO A 726 -25.66 -12.13 -12.17
C PRO A 726 -24.59 -12.07 -13.27
N GLN A 727 -24.12 -13.23 -13.75
CA GLN A 727 -23.18 -13.35 -14.87
C GLN A 727 -23.77 -14.21 -15.98
N ILE A 728 -23.64 -13.78 -17.25
CA ILE A 728 -23.98 -14.59 -18.42
C ILE A 728 -22.68 -15.25 -18.94
N SER A 729 -22.65 -16.57 -19.01
CA SER A 729 -21.53 -17.30 -19.62
C SER A 729 -21.70 -17.35 -21.14
N THR A 730 -22.80 -17.94 -21.62
CA THR A 730 -23.10 -18.13 -23.05
C THR A 730 -24.57 -17.86 -23.38
N LEU A 731 -24.83 -17.59 -24.66
CA LEU A 731 -26.16 -17.62 -25.25
C LEU A 731 -26.21 -18.84 -26.19
N SER A 732 -27.33 -19.59 -26.24
CA SER A 732 -27.45 -20.74 -27.16
C SER A 732 -27.45 -20.36 -28.64
N ARG A 733 -27.59 -19.07 -28.97
CA ARG A 733 -27.42 -18.48 -30.29
C ARG A 733 -26.85 -17.06 -30.14
N SER A 734 -26.02 -16.62 -31.07
CA SER A 734 -25.53 -15.24 -31.17
C SER A 734 -26.43 -14.34 -32.02
N TRP A 735 -27.49 -14.89 -32.63
CA TRP A 735 -28.43 -14.14 -33.47
C TRP A 735 -29.81 -14.82 -33.54
N GLY A 736 -30.80 -14.07 -34.01
CA GLY A 736 -32.15 -14.59 -34.27
C GLY A 736 -33.12 -13.53 -34.77
N TYR A 737 -34.32 -13.94 -35.14
CA TYR A 737 -35.45 -13.05 -35.44
C TYR A 737 -36.28 -12.78 -34.17
N PRO A 738 -37.09 -11.71 -34.11
CA PRO A 738 -38.19 -11.60 -33.16
C PRO A 738 -39.01 -12.89 -33.08
N GLY A 739 -39.35 -13.32 -31.87
CA GLY A 739 -40.04 -14.60 -31.65
C GLY A 739 -39.13 -15.82 -31.56
N THR A 740 -37.83 -15.71 -31.84
CA THR A 740 -36.86 -16.81 -31.64
C THR A 740 -36.69 -17.10 -30.15
N TRP A 741 -36.60 -18.38 -29.76
CA TRP A 741 -36.23 -18.77 -28.40
C TRP A 741 -34.71 -18.85 -28.26
N VAL A 742 -34.18 -18.24 -27.20
CA VAL A 742 -32.76 -18.19 -26.85
C VAL A 742 -32.60 -18.62 -25.40
N THR A 743 -31.57 -19.43 -25.13
CA THR A 743 -31.22 -19.85 -23.77
C THR A 743 -30.00 -19.06 -23.31
N VAL A 744 -30.20 -18.27 -22.26
CA VAL A 744 -29.14 -17.54 -21.56
C VAL A 744 -28.58 -18.47 -20.48
N ASN A 745 -27.34 -18.92 -20.62
CA ASN A 745 -26.64 -19.69 -19.60
C ASN A 745 -25.80 -18.74 -18.74
N GLY A 746 -25.63 -19.07 -17.46
CA GLY A 746 -24.89 -18.23 -16.54
C GLY A 746 -25.00 -18.67 -15.09
N GLN A 747 -24.86 -17.72 -14.16
CA GLN A 747 -24.85 -17.95 -12.71
C GLN A 747 -25.42 -16.71 -11.99
N GLY A 748 -26.04 -16.90 -10.82
CA GLY A 748 -26.55 -15.80 -9.99
C GLY A 748 -27.90 -15.21 -10.42
N PHE A 749 -28.63 -15.89 -11.32
CA PHE A 749 -29.92 -15.41 -11.83
C PHE A 749 -31.06 -15.44 -10.80
N GLY A 750 -30.87 -16.14 -9.66
CA GLY A 750 -31.88 -16.35 -8.63
C GLY A 750 -33.03 -17.27 -9.06
N GLY A 751 -33.99 -17.45 -8.16
CA GLY A 751 -35.30 -18.01 -8.50
C GLY A 751 -36.15 -17.01 -9.29
N TRP A 752 -37.12 -17.52 -10.06
CA TRP A 752 -38.08 -16.66 -10.76
C TRP A 752 -38.90 -15.85 -9.75
N SER A 753 -38.80 -14.52 -9.83
CA SER A 753 -39.60 -13.60 -9.01
C SER A 753 -40.29 -12.58 -9.93
N SER A 754 -41.62 -12.69 -10.02
CA SER A 754 -42.43 -11.85 -10.89
C SER A 754 -42.18 -10.38 -10.58
N GLY A 755 -41.89 -9.60 -11.63
CA GLY A 755 -41.61 -8.16 -11.49
C GLY A 755 -40.17 -7.79 -11.08
N VAL A 756 -39.33 -8.71 -10.59
CA VAL A 756 -37.94 -8.41 -10.19
C VAL A 756 -36.92 -8.93 -11.20
N THR A 757 -36.89 -10.26 -11.43
CA THR A 757 -35.95 -10.92 -12.36
C THR A 757 -36.38 -10.75 -13.82
N LYS A 758 -35.49 -10.22 -14.68
CA LYS A 758 -35.79 -9.82 -16.07
C LYS A 758 -34.61 -10.05 -17.02
N VAL A 759 -34.89 -10.39 -18.28
CA VAL A 759 -33.90 -10.34 -19.38
C VAL A 759 -34.22 -9.16 -20.31
N TYR A 760 -33.18 -8.47 -20.75
CA TYR A 760 -33.23 -7.35 -21.70
C TYR A 760 -32.40 -7.66 -22.94
N PHE A 761 -32.89 -7.25 -24.11
CA PHE A 761 -32.20 -7.24 -25.39
C PHE A 761 -32.02 -5.77 -25.80
N GLY A 762 -30.84 -5.20 -25.53
CA GLY A 762 -30.63 -3.76 -25.60
C GLY A 762 -31.53 -3.02 -24.62
N SER A 763 -32.27 -2.02 -25.09
CA SER A 763 -33.27 -1.30 -24.29
C SER A 763 -34.54 -2.13 -24.00
N ARG A 764 -34.80 -3.20 -24.76
CA ARG A 764 -36.13 -3.85 -24.76
C ARG A 764 -36.19 -5.07 -23.84
N ARG A 765 -37.08 -4.99 -22.83
CA ARG A 765 -37.38 -6.09 -21.91
C ARG A 765 -38.06 -7.25 -22.64
N ALA A 766 -37.57 -8.47 -22.47
CA ALA A 766 -38.28 -9.67 -22.91
C ALA A 766 -39.48 -9.98 -22.00
N THR A 767 -40.60 -10.42 -22.58
CA THR A 767 -41.87 -10.65 -21.88
C THR A 767 -42.35 -12.09 -21.88
N ARG A 768 -41.72 -12.99 -22.66
CA ARG A 768 -42.07 -14.40 -22.76
C ARG A 768 -40.87 -15.26 -22.38
N TYR A 769 -41.08 -16.12 -21.39
CA TYR A 769 -40.09 -17.00 -20.78
C TYR A 769 -40.63 -18.43 -20.81
N ARG A 770 -39.76 -19.42 -21.03
CA ARG A 770 -40.09 -20.86 -21.08
C ARG A 770 -39.59 -21.59 -19.84
N SER A 771 -38.45 -21.19 -19.30
CA SER A 771 -37.87 -21.73 -18.07
C SER A 771 -36.94 -20.71 -17.42
N TRP A 772 -36.79 -20.79 -16.10
CA TRP A 772 -35.85 -19.97 -15.32
C TRP A 772 -35.27 -20.81 -14.17
N SER A 773 -33.96 -20.76 -14.00
CA SER A 773 -33.22 -21.25 -12.84
C SER A 773 -32.08 -20.28 -12.53
N ASN A 774 -31.39 -20.48 -11.39
CA ASN A 774 -30.26 -19.64 -11.00
C ASN A 774 -29.10 -19.63 -12.02
N ASN A 775 -29.06 -20.62 -12.93
CA ASN A 775 -27.97 -20.82 -13.87
C ASN A 775 -28.42 -20.82 -15.36
N GLN A 776 -29.73 -20.81 -15.65
CA GLN A 776 -30.23 -20.84 -17.03
C GLN A 776 -31.61 -20.16 -17.16
N VAL A 777 -31.79 -19.35 -18.20
CA VAL A 777 -33.08 -18.74 -18.57
C VAL A 777 -33.38 -19.00 -20.04
N SER A 778 -34.52 -19.61 -20.35
CA SER A 778 -35.01 -19.74 -21.73
C SER A 778 -36.06 -18.66 -22.02
N VAL A 779 -35.77 -17.79 -22.98
CA VAL A 779 -36.47 -16.51 -23.20
C VAL A 779 -36.68 -16.25 -24.69
N GLN A 780 -37.76 -15.55 -25.04
CA GLN A 780 -38.09 -15.20 -26.41
C GLN A 780 -37.52 -13.82 -26.79
N VAL A 781 -36.87 -13.72 -27.95
CA VAL A 781 -36.36 -12.46 -28.52
C VAL A 781 -37.54 -11.50 -28.78
N PRO A 782 -37.55 -10.29 -28.20
CA PRO A 782 -38.64 -9.35 -28.37
C PRO A 782 -38.68 -8.74 -29.79
N SER A 783 -39.86 -8.29 -30.21
CA SER A 783 -40.05 -7.51 -31.45
C SER A 783 -39.66 -6.04 -31.26
N GLY A 784 -39.45 -5.31 -32.38
CA GLY A 784 -39.24 -3.86 -32.34
C GLY A 784 -37.93 -3.42 -31.67
N VAL A 785 -36.87 -4.19 -31.89
CA VAL A 785 -35.46 -3.82 -31.70
C VAL A 785 -34.65 -4.69 -32.69
N TYR A 786 -33.62 -4.13 -33.34
CA TYR A 786 -32.92 -4.76 -34.46
C TYR A 786 -31.42 -4.41 -34.44
N GLY A 787 -30.60 -5.17 -35.15
CA GLY A 787 -29.14 -5.03 -35.15
C GLY A 787 -28.49 -5.76 -33.97
N THR A 788 -27.21 -5.49 -33.73
CA THR A 788 -26.45 -6.08 -32.61
C THR A 788 -26.76 -5.35 -31.32
N VAL A 789 -27.22 -6.08 -30.31
CA VAL A 789 -27.60 -5.55 -28.99
C VAL A 789 -26.92 -6.33 -27.86
N GLN A 790 -26.83 -5.70 -26.68
CA GLN A 790 -26.40 -6.38 -25.46
C GLN A 790 -27.57 -7.12 -24.80
N VAL A 791 -27.44 -8.43 -24.63
CA VAL A 791 -28.32 -9.22 -23.76
C VAL A 791 -27.84 -9.07 -22.32
N LYS A 792 -28.73 -8.71 -21.40
CA LYS A 792 -28.45 -8.56 -19.96
C LYS A 792 -29.52 -9.22 -19.10
N VAL A 793 -29.10 -9.80 -17.97
CA VAL A 793 -29.99 -10.28 -16.91
C VAL A 793 -29.98 -9.27 -15.76
N HIS A 794 -31.16 -8.86 -15.30
CA HIS A 794 -31.34 -8.03 -14.11
C HIS A 794 -31.99 -8.88 -13.00
N THR A 795 -31.47 -8.79 -11.79
CA THR A 795 -31.99 -9.47 -10.58
C THR A 795 -32.01 -8.51 -9.39
N ALA A 796 -32.50 -8.96 -8.23
CA ALA A 796 -32.43 -8.19 -6.97
C ALA A 796 -30.97 -7.87 -6.52
N GLY A 797 -29.98 -8.62 -7.01
CA GLY A 797 -28.56 -8.44 -6.67
C GLY A 797 -27.78 -7.59 -7.67
N GLY A 798 -28.38 -7.17 -8.80
CA GLY A 798 -27.73 -6.27 -9.76
C GLY A 798 -28.09 -6.54 -11.22
N LYS A 799 -27.23 -6.06 -12.12
CA LYS A 799 -27.34 -6.20 -13.58
C LYS A 799 -26.10 -6.90 -14.11
N SER A 800 -26.26 -7.84 -15.04
CA SER A 800 -25.13 -8.55 -15.62
C SER A 800 -24.32 -7.68 -16.59
N ALA A 801 -23.07 -8.07 -16.81
CA ALA A 801 -22.36 -7.74 -18.04
C ALA A 801 -23.18 -8.17 -19.27
N GLY A 802 -22.96 -7.49 -20.40
CA GLY A 802 -23.65 -7.80 -21.65
C GLY A 802 -23.05 -8.98 -22.40
N LYS A 803 -23.87 -9.63 -23.24
CA LYS A 803 -23.40 -10.49 -24.34
C LYS A 803 -24.02 -10.02 -25.66
N ASN A 804 -23.21 -9.93 -26.71
CA ASN A 804 -23.67 -9.53 -28.05
C ASN A 804 -24.71 -10.53 -28.60
N PHE A 805 -25.81 -10.02 -29.14
CA PHE A 805 -26.80 -10.79 -29.88
C PHE A 805 -27.35 -9.97 -31.06
N THR A 806 -27.40 -10.54 -32.26
CA THR A 806 -27.86 -9.84 -33.47
C THR A 806 -29.32 -10.17 -33.80
N ILE A 807 -30.20 -9.18 -33.66
CA ILE A 807 -31.63 -9.32 -33.98
C ILE A 807 -31.86 -8.92 -35.45
N ARG A 808 -32.17 -9.91 -36.29
CA ARG A 808 -32.43 -9.71 -37.72
C ARG A 808 -33.91 -9.37 -37.96
N ARG A 809 -34.17 -8.56 -38.99
CA ARG A 809 -35.50 -8.51 -39.63
C ARG A 809 -35.73 -9.82 -40.38
N ARG A 810 -36.98 -10.27 -40.44
CA ARG A 810 -37.41 -11.27 -41.43
C ARG A 810 -37.59 -10.58 -42.78
#